data_AF-A0A9J6QM89-F1
#
_entry.id   AF-A0A9J6QM89-F1
#
_cell.length_a   1.000
_cell.length_b   1.000
_cell.length_c   1.000
_cell.angle_alpha   90.00
_cell.angle_beta   90.00
_cell.angle_gamma   90.00
#
_symmetry.space_group_name_H-M   'P 1'
#
loop_
_entity.id
_entity.type
_entity.pdbx_description
1 polymer ?
#
loop_
_entity_poly.entity_id
_entity_poly.type
_entity_poly.pdbx_seq_one_letter_code
_entity_poly.pdbx_strand_id
1 'polypeptide(L)'
;MSHPSRPAGWTVADLEKLPGSVWHNRPAADWVAGDIAILHDNTDDSRPCLFVAIDPDTWQRGSGNTGIYAGWNDTHLTLSHHVARYCGAIVQRHLADLPPDFPQLVVGDSYQALLMLAEEARRRLNGKVVAITGTVGKTSTKEMLDRILSSAMPVVASRGNHNTRTGASVTLARAACDPAAVVMEVAISALWMRNGGIGPRIKPHIVIITEIGMTQVGKSVTSLDDVARYKSRISHGLIPGGYAVLNREMAGYATVAANVARDGARIISYGFDAAADVRILDVIPDERGSHITLALRDHTLRYRLAVPGRGAALNSVASLVAADLLGVSLAQIITGLEGYRGDGQHMGITALALPDGGSATLIDDSYNAEYLSMLNAFGVAQHTGGRVIALLGRIVNLGDQHAAIHRALAQPLLDAGCQRAFLHGEEMAALHAALPDSVRGGHFSTAQALVDAAAPALRDGDVVLVKGSVRNSDFKQVVGQLKARLAAPPALAKGQTARLLVNLSTGEQRVAEQIGSTFAPAYLSQLLLVCCFAERLLKKKITLETPIAVRGIAADILKGNPAIGLQRGSTMQLKSLLQGMLIHNACDAAINLAEQLAGSCASALTLLRQLATELNMGQTRINNVSGRARPGQRTTLADIARLMGYFHQRYPHLLTWFSEHEAVISEGVYRKTSNLHDNGSAWGQFSAGHWGFALQWVDGELWLACIAGADDAFHLDYQLDALLAGFDTLCEPADARQINSPEATVTLLGDTYFGEWYTRQRQARGIDDALQRHGYDHSFAAIAPLLQGSDFTLANFEAALTTDLSASLEGRKPFCLTGSPVASVAALCKQGINAVALGNNHAMDAGLPGLHSTLAAFRAGGIACIGAGVNAEQAQAPLLLTIGGRRYKIFSAYWYRRYMEQECAFYARPRRAGVACLSGGLVEQLRREKASADPATTIVLAHWGLDYRWTTPGQRAQAQRLSEAGADLIIGSGPHMAGDAAQLGQCLVVYSIGNAVFNSNGEYQTRGVPAWGFIVRLRLGGCAPQIQLLPIFTDNKRTFWQPRPVSEEEFAELLTQLAAQGMSIVKEGETGPGWRAVRVNQQCMLSLALDSRFGAR
;
A
#
# COMPACT_ATOMS: atom_id res chain seq x y z
N MET A 1 -75.71 12.59 14.79
CA MET A 1 -74.83 13.60 15.42
C MET A 1 -73.45 13.42 14.82
N SER A 2 -73.02 14.36 13.97
CA SER A 2 -71.70 14.38 13.36
C SER A 2 -70.64 14.66 14.43
N HIS A 3 -69.73 13.72 14.67
CA HIS A 3 -68.53 14.01 15.46
C HIS A 3 -67.73 15.12 14.76
N PRO A 4 -67.29 16.17 15.47
CA PRO A 4 -66.45 17.21 14.88
C PRO A 4 -65.19 16.56 14.29
N SER A 5 -64.79 17.00 13.09
CA SER A 5 -63.57 16.57 12.42
C SER A 5 -62.37 16.76 13.35
N ARG A 6 -61.76 15.65 13.79
CA ARG A 6 -60.62 15.69 14.71
C ARG A 6 -59.40 16.30 14.00
N PRO A 7 -58.60 17.13 14.70
CA PRO A 7 -57.37 17.70 14.14
C PRO A 7 -56.35 16.59 13.82
N ALA A 8 -55.60 16.78 12.73
CA ALA A 8 -54.63 15.82 12.20
C ALA A 8 -53.27 15.85 12.94
N GLY A 9 -53.26 15.70 14.26
CA GLY A 9 -52.04 15.67 15.06
C GLY A 9 -52.21 16.10 16.52
N TRP A 10 -51.09 16.40 17.18
CA TRP A 10 -51.04 16.92 18.55
C TRP A 10 -51.35 18.40 18.60
N THR A 11 -52.41 18.77 19.31
CA THR A 11 -52.81 20.17 19.50
C THR A 11 -52.20 20.77 20.76
N VAL A 12 -52.19 22.11 20.87
CA VAL A 12 -51.81 22.80 22.12
C VAL A 12 -52.63 22.30 23.31
N ALA A 13 -53.94 22.13 23.13
CA ALA A 13 -54.84 21.64 24.18
C ALA A 13 -54.58 20.18 24.60
N ASP A 14 -53.97 19.36 23.73
CA ASP A 14 -53.55 18.02 24.09
C ASP A 14 -52.26 18.02 24.89
N LEU A 15 -51.33 18.88 24.50
CA LEU A 15 -50.04 19.03 25.18
C LEU A 15 -50.18 19.67 26.57
N GLU A 16 -51.14 20.58 26.77
CA GLU A 16 -51.45 21.19 28.08
C GLU A 16 -52.05 20.21 29.11
N LYS A 17 -52.46 19.01 28.67
CA LYS A 17 -52.90 17.94 29.59
C LYS A 17 -51.72 17.21 30.23
N LEU A 18 -50.49 17.45 29.78
CA LEU A 18 -49.29 16.85 30.36
C LEU A 18 -49.07 17.43 31.78
N PRO A 19 -48.83 16.58 32.80
CA PRO A 19 -48.73 17.05 34.18
C PRO A 19 -47.61 18.07 34.38
N GLY A 20 -47.95 19.21 34.98
CA GLY A 20 -47.00 20.27 35.30
C GLY A 20 -46.40 20.97 34.08
N SER A 21 -47.03 20.86 32.91
CA SER A 21 -46.51 21.46 31.68
C SER A 21 -46.66 22.99 31.67
N VAL A 22 -45.61 23.73 31.31
CA VAL A 22 -45.62 25.19 31.18
C VAL A 22 -45.06 25.58 29.81
N TRP A 23 -45.82 26.38 29.06
CA TRP A 23 -45.36 26.91 27.77
C TRP A 23 -44.45 28.13 27.96
N HIS A 24 -43.29 28.10 27.31
CA HIS A 24 -42.54 29.28 26.89
C HIS A 24 -42.77 29.49 25.40
N ASN A 25 -43.16 30.69 24.99
CA ASN A 25 -43.59 31.02 23.62
C ASN A 25 -44.75 30.15 23.15
N ARG A 26 -45.86 30.19 23.90
CA ARG A 26 -47.05 29.39 23.60
C ARG A 26 -47.53 29.68 22.17
N PRO A 27 -47.69 28.64 21.32
CA PRO A 27 -48.12 28.83 19.94
C PRO A 27 -49.62 29.14 19.86
N ALA A 28 -50.08 29.55 18.67
CA ALA A 28 -51.49 29.83 18.41
C ALA A 28 -52.39 28.60 18.64
N ALA A 29 -53.68 28.80 18.91
CA ALA A 29 -54.59 27.72 19.28
C ALA A 29 -54.83 26.69 18.17
N ASP A 30 -54.62 27.08 16.91
CA ASP A 30 -54.70 26.25 15.70
C ASP A 30 -53.38 25.54 15.36
N TRP A 31 -52.33 25.72 16.17
CA TRP A 31 -51.06 25.00 16.01
C TRP A 31 -51.24 23.50 16.24
N VAL A 32 -50.67 22.71 15.33
CA VAL A 32 -50.73 21.24 15.36
C VAL A 32 -49.37 20.65 14.97
N ALA A 33 -48.88 19.69 15.75
CA ALA A 33 -47.76 18.84 15.37
C ALA A 33 -48.27 17.50 14.82
N GLY A 34 -48.01 17.26 13.53
CA GLY A 34 -48.42 16.04 12.83
C GLY A 34 -47.48 14.84 13.05
N ASP A 35 -46.31 15.07 13.65
CA ASP A 35 -45.28 14.05 13.90
C ASP A 35 -44.48 14.32 15.18
N ILE A 36 -43.76 13.31 15.68
CA ILE A 36 -42.88 13.41 16.86
C ILE A 36 -41.52 12.79 16.57
N ALA A 37 -40.44 13.42 17.07
CA ALA A 37 -39.08 12.90 17.01
C ALA A 37 -38.34 13.04 18.35
N ILE A 38 -37.38 12.12 18.58
CA ILE A 38 -36.52 12.09 19.77
C ILE A 38 -35.02 12.12 19.41
N LEU A 39 -34.71 11.96 18.11
CA LEU A 39 -33.36 11.99 17.52
C LEU A 39 -33.40 12.85 16.25
N HIS A 40 -32.32 13.58 15.97
CA HIS A 40 -32.28 14.54 14.86
C HIS A 40 -32.26 13.89 13.48
N ASP A 41 -31.61 12.73 13.32
CA ASP A 41 -31.35 12.08 12.03
C ASP A 41 -32.54 11.28 11.46
N ASN A 42 -33.66 11.20 12.18
CA ASN A 42 -34.84 10.39 11.84
C ASN A 42 -36.12 11.24 11.70
N THR A 43 -35.99 12.45 11.16
CA THR A 43 -37.08 13.42 10.96
C THR A 43 -37.59 13.39 9.52
N ASP A 44 -38.89 13.66 9.36
CA ASP A 44 -39.55 13.80 8.07
C ASP A 44 -39.99 15.26 7.95
N ASP A 45 -39.38 15.98 7.02
CA ASP A 45 -39.60 17.43 6.86
C ASP A 45 -40.95 17.75 6.16
N SER A 46 -41.73 16.74 5.76
CA SER A 46 -43.01 16.93 5.07
C SER A 46 -44.17 17.34 5.99
N ARG A 47 -44.01 17.25 7.32
CA ARG A 47 -45.04 17.60 8.31
C ARG A 47 -44.45 18.34 9.51
N PRO A 48 -45.21 19.23 10.18
CA PRO A 48 -44.78 19.85 11.42
C PRO A 48 -44.44 18.79 12.48
N CYS A 49 -43.15 18.70 12.84
CA CYS A 49 -42.64 17.72 13.80
C CYS A 49 -42.38 18.37 15.16
N LEU A 50 -42.88 17.77 16.23
CA LEU A 50 -42.58 18.15 17.61
C LEU A 50 -41.39 17.34 18.13
N PHE A 51 -40.39 18.01 18.70
CA PHE A 51 -39.24 17.33 19.30
C PHE A 51 -39.49 17.02 20.77
N VAL A 52 -39.19 15.81 21.24
CA VAL A 52 -39.16 15.49 22.67
C VAL A 52 -37.70 15.31 23.09
N ALA A 53 -37.18 16.29 23.83
CA ALA A 53 -35.79 16.27 24.27
C ALA A 53 -35.54 15.17 25.30
N ILE A 54 -34.37 14.58 25.23
CA ILE A 54 -33.91 13.48 26.08
C ILE A 54 -33.12 14.10 27.22
N ASP A 55 -33.58 13.83 28.43
CA ASP A 55 -32.82 14.05 29.65
C ASP A 55 -32.29 12.68 30.13
N PRO A 56 -30.97 12.49 30.29
CA PRO A 56 -30.39 11.17 30.53
C PRO A 56 -30.98 10.46 31.75
N ASP A 57 -31.25 11.20 32.81
CA ASP A 57 -31.70 10.68 34.10
C ASP A 57 -33.13 10.12 34.04
N THR A 58 -34.07 10.92 33.55
CA THR A 58 -35.48 10.49 33.40
C THR A 58 -35.61 9.37 32.38
N TRP A 59 -34.86 9.44 31.28
CA TRP A 59 -34.90 8.42 30.23
C TRP A 59 -34.22 7.12 30.66
N GLN A 60 -33.13 7.15 31.42
CA GLN A 60 -32.53 5.95 31.98
C GLN A 60 -33.47 5.27 32.97
N ARG A 61 -34.04 6.03 33.92
CA ARG A 61 -35.02 5.51 34.89
C ARG A 61 -36.27 4.95 34.20
N GLY A 62 -36.85 5.72 33.29
CA GLY A 62 -38.10 5.37 32.62
C GLY A 62 -37.93 4.26 31.58
N SER A 63 -36.81 4.21 30.86
CA SER A 63 -36.52 3.13 29.91
C SER A 63 -36.17 1.82 30.61
N GLY A 64 -35.61 1.86 31.83
CA GLY A 64 -35.19 0.66 32.56
C GLY A 64 -34.11 -0.15 31.85
N ASN A 65 -33.32 0.48 30.98
CA ASN A 65 -32.22 -0.15 30.26
C ASN A 65 -31.02 -0.39 31.19
N THR A 66 -30.29 -1.49 30.98
CA THR A 66 -29.09 -1.86 31.75
C THR A 66 -27.92 -2.23 30.83
N GLY A 67 -26.70 -2.28 31.38
CA GLY A 67 -25.48 -2.66 30.64
C GLY A 67 -25.14 -1.67 29.51
N ILE A 68 -24.70 -2.18 28.36
CA ILE A 68 -24.29 -1.36 27.19
C ILE A 68 -25.44 -0.55 26.56
N TYR A 69 -26.69 -0.77 26.98
CA TYR A 69 -27.88 -0.07 26.48
C TYR A 69 -28.36 1.06 27.42
N ALA A 70 -27.66 1.30 28.52
CA ALA A 70 -28.08 2.25 29.57
C ALA A 70 -27.72 3.72 29.30
N GLY A 71 -26.97 4.02 28.23
CA GLY A 71 -26.51 5.36 27.92
C GLY A 71 -27.53 6.17 27.10
N TRP A 72 -27.86 7.36 27.59
CA TRP A 72 -28.64 8.38 26.89
C TRP A 72 -27.84 9.68 26.87
N ASN A 73 -27.78 10.35 25.72
CA ASN A 73 -27.17 11.68 25.63
C ASN A 73 -28.24 12.74 25.87
N ASP A 74 -27.86 13.83 26.53
CA ASP A 74 -28.75 14.98 26.74
C ASP A 74 -28.96 15.72 25.41
N THR A 75 -30.13 15.56 24.78
CA THR A 75 -30.44 16.22 23.50
C THR A 75 -30.95 17.64 23.65
N HIS A 76 -31.13 18.14 24.87
CA HIS A 76 -31.35 19.57 25.09
C HIS A 76 -30.15 20.39 24.62
N LEU A 77 -28.93 19.86 24.78
CA LEU A 77 -27.68 20.53 24.42
C LEU A 77 -27.45 20.63 22.90
N THR A 78 -28.13 19.80 22.11
CA THR A 78 -27.95 19.76 20.65
C THR A 78 -29.12 20.41 19.90
N LEU A 79 -30.25 20.65 20.56
CA LEU A 79 -31.48 21.13 19.91
C LEU A 79 -31.30 22.47 19.16
N SER A 80 -30.50 23.40 19.70
CA SER A 80 -30.27 24.70 19.06
C SER A 80 -29.63 24.60 17.67
N HIS A 81 -28.81 23.57 17.42
CA HIS A 81 -28.23 23.31 16.10
C HIS A 81 -29.22 22.71 15.08
N HIS A 82 -30.40 22.26 15.53
CA HIS A 82 -31.39 21.56 14.71
C HIS A 82 -32.79 22.17 14.75
N VAL A 83 -32.94 23.33 15.38
CA VAL A 83 -34.25 23.94 15.69
C VAL A 83 -35.15 24.17 14.46
N ALA A 84 -34.56 24.46 13.30
CA ALA A 84 -35.28 24.69 12.05
C ALA A 84 -36.09 23.47 11.56
N ARG A 85 -35.83 22.26 12.08
CA ARG A 85 -36.55 21.03 11.72
C ARG A 85 -37.87 20.84 12.50
N TYR A 86 -38.10 21.65 13.52
CA TYR A 86 -39.17 21.41 14.48
C TYR A 86 -40.13 22.59 14.57
N CYS A 87 -41.40 22.29 14.79
CA CYS A 87 -42.44 23.29 15.02
C CYS A 87 -42.57 23.69 16.51
N GLY A 88 -41.82 23.01 17.38
CA GLY A 88 -41.74 23.22 18.82
C GLY A 88 -41.01 22.06 19.50
N ALA A 89 -40.79 22.15 20.81
CA ALA A 89 -40.18 21.08 21.60
C ALA A 89 -40.82 20.88 22.98
N ILE A 90 -40.89 19.63 23.43
CA ILE A 90 -41.09 19.24 24.83
C ILE A 90 -39.71 19.10 25.46
N VAL A 91 -39.45 19.88 26.50
CA VAL A 91 -38.15 19.98 27.19
C VAL A 91 -38.34 19.85 28.70
N GLN A 92 -37.29 19.48 29.44
CA GLN A 92 -37.33 19.45 30.91
C GLN A 92 -36.87 20.73 31.59
N ARG A 93 -36.31 21.65 30.80
CA ARG A 93 -35.84 22.96 31.25
C ARG A 93 -35.95 23.95 30.11
N HIS A 94 -36.18 25.21 30.43
CA HIS A 94 -36.19 26.29 29.46
C HIS A 94 -34.80 26.46 28.82
N LEU A 95 -34.75 26.51 27.49
CA LEU A 95 -33.53 26.69 26.71
C LEU A 95 -33.49 28.11 26.14
N ALA A 96 -32.58 28.93 26.67
CA ALA A 96 -32.50 30.36 26.34
C ALA A 96 -31.77 30.65 25.02
N ASP A 97 -31.07 29.66 24.47
CA ASP A 97 -30.31 29.71 23.22
C ASP A 97 -31.14 29.34 21.98
N LEU A 98 -32.43 29.02 22.15
CA LEU A 98 -33.37 28.81 21.05
C LEU A 98 -33.93 30.15 20.53
N PRO A 99 -34.43 30.21 19.28
CA PRO A 99 -35.06 31.41 18.73
C PRO A 99 -36.15 31.97 19.67
N PRO A 100 -36.26 33.31 19.82
CA PRO A 100 -37.17 33.92 20.79
C PRO A 100 -38.64 33.52 20.65
N ASP A 101 -39.10 33.16 19.45
CA ASP A 101 -40.49 32.77 19.18
C ASP A 101 -40.69 31.25 19.08
N PHE A 102 -39.66 30.44 19.38
CA PHE A 102 -39.74 28.98 19.26
C PHE A 102 -40.58 28.38 20.41
N PRO A 103 -41.65 27.61 20.12
CA PRO A 103 -42.50 27.02 21.16
C PRO A 103 -41.76 25.95 21.99
N GLN A 104 -41.70 26.15 23.30
CA GLN A 104 -41.12 25.20 24.25
C GLN A 104 -42.13 24.83 25.33
N LEU A 105 -42.49 23.56 25.43
CA LEU A 105 -43.29 23.02 26.53
C LEU A 105 -42.36 22.41 27.58
N VAL A 106 -42.21 23.10 28.71
CA VAL A 106 -41.40 22.63 29.84
C VAL A 106 -42.23 21.66 30.68
N VAL A 107 -41.73 20.44 30.87
CA VAL A 107 -42.36 19.38 31.69
C VAL A 107 -41.38 18.84 32.74
N GLY A 108 -41.88 18.22 33.81
CA GLY A 108 -41.01 17.65 34.85
C GLY A 108 -40.26 16.38 34.40
N ASP A 109 -40.84 15.59 33.50
CA ASP A 109 -40.26 14.33 33.00
C ASP A 109 -40.67 14.12 31.53
N SER A 110 -39.72 14.32 30.62
CA SER A 110 -39.94 14.23 29.17
C SER A 110 -40.22 12.79 28.70
N TYR A 111 -39.71 11.79 29.42
CA TYR A 111 -39.97 10.39 29.11
C TYR A 111 -41.39 9.99 29.49
N GLN A 112 -41.88 10.43 30.65
CA GLN A 112 -43.29 10.23 31.02
C GLN A 112 -44.23 10.96 30.08
N ALA A 113 -43.88 12.17 29.65
CA ALA A 113 -44.65 12.89 28.63
C ALA A 113 -44.78 12.05 27.34
N LEU A 114 -43.68 11.49 26.84
CA LEU A 114 -43.70 10.59 25.67
C LEU A 114 -44.62 9.38 25.87
N LEU A 115 -44.58 8.74 27.04
CA LEU A 115 -45.45 7.59 27.34
C LEU A 115 -46.93 7.98 27.35
N MET A 116 -47.29 9.11 27.94
CA MET A 116 -48.67 9.61 27.96
C MET A 116 -49.17 9.92 26.54
N LEU A 117 -48.33 10.52 25.71
CA LEU A 117 -48.64 10.76 24.30
C LEU A 117 -48.84 9.44 23.54
N ALA A 118 -47.99 8.43 23.78
CA ALA A 118 -48.16 7.12 23.17
C ALA A 118 -49.48 6.43 23.57
N GLU A 119 -49.85 6.49 24.85
CA GLU A 119 -51.09 5.92 25.38
C GLU A 119 -52.33 6.64 24.84
N GLU A 120 -52.29 7.97 24.80
CA GLU A 120 -53.38 8.77 24.27
C GLU A 120 -53.55 8.60 22.76
N ALA A 121 -52.45 8.53 22.00
CA ALA A 121 -52.50 8.21 20.58
C ALA A 121 -53.14 6.83 20.34
N ARG A 122 -52.73 5.81 21.12
CA ARG A 122 -53.32 4.48 21.00
C ARG A 122 -54.81 4.46 21.35
N ARG A 123 -55.25 5.25 22.34
CA ARG A 123 -56.65 5.38 22.75
C ARG A 123 -57.50 6.01 21.65
N ARG A 124 -56.95 6.96 20.89
CA ARG A 124 -57.63 7.64 19.77
C ARG A 124 -57.67 6.81 18.49
N LEU A 125 -56.71 5.91 18.31
CA LEU A 125 -56.50 5.14 17.09
C LEU A 125 -57.64 4.15 16.79
N ASN A 126 -58.33 4.39 15.68
CA ASN A 126 -59.27 3.46 15.05
C ASN A 126 -58.55 2.48 14.08
N GLY A 127 -57.38 2.88 13.58
CA GLY A 127 -56.53 2.08 12.71
C GLY A 127 -56.04 0.76 13.31
N LYS A 128 -55.53 -0.10 12.42
CA LYS A 128 -55.02 -1.44 12.78
C LYS A 128 -53.53 -1.38 13.11
N VAL A 129 -53.10 -2.19 14.06
CA VAL A 129 -51.70 -2.25 14.54
C VAL A 129 -51.10 -3.60 14.19
N VAL A 130 -50.00 -3.61 13.46
CA VAL A 130 -49.20 -4.81 13.16
C VAL A 130 -47.90 -4.75 13.93
N ALA A 131 -47.62 -5.75 14.77
CA ALA A 131 -46.40 -5.81 15.57
C ALA A 131 -45.51 -6.98 15.12
N ILE A 132 -44.25 -6.69 14.81
CA ILE A 132 -43.33 -7.62 14.16
C ILE A 132 -42.15 -7.90 15.10
N THR A 133 -41.89 -9.17 15.40
CA THR A 133 -40.68 -9.59 16.09
C THR A 133 -40.05 -10.82 15.44
N GLY A 134 -38.87 -11.18 15.94
CA GLY A 134 -38.06 -12.27 15.42
C GLY A 134 -36.57 -12.06 15.67
N THR A 135 -35.79 -13.11 15.48
CA THR A 135 -34.33 -13.04 15.58
C THR A 135 -33.76 -12.34 14.35
N VAL A 136 -34.06 -12.83 13.14
CA VAL A 136 -33.73 -12.20 11.85
C VAL A 136 -35.03 -11.81 11.11
N GLY A 137 -35.00 -10.86 10.17
CA GLY A 137 -36.11 -10.59 9.24
C GLY A 137 -37.12 -9.52 9.65
N LYS A 138 -37.05 -9.02 10.89
CA LYS A 138 -37.95 -7.99 11.44
C LYS A 138 -38.03 -6.72 10.57
N THR A 139 -36.88 -6.10 10.33
CA THR A 139 -36.79 -4.80 9.63
C THR A 139 -37.21 -4.93 8.18
N SER A 140 -36.75 -5.96 7.47
CA SER A 140 -37.16 -6.25 6.10
C SER A 140 -38.67 -6.50 5.98
N THR A 141 -39.25 -7.29 6.89
CA THR A 141 -40.71 -7.54 6.92
C THR A 141 -41.50 -6.25 7.18
N LYS A 142 -41.03 -5.41 8.12
CA LYS A 142 -41.62 -4.09 8.42
C LYS A 142 -41.60 -3.17 7.20
N GLU A 143 -40.50 -3.12 6.46
CA GLU A 143 -40.36 -2.25 5.28
C GLU A 143 -41.15 -2.74 4.08
N MET A 144 -41.12 -4.05 3.81
CA MET A 144 -41.96 -4.64 2.77
C MET A 144 -43.44 -4.37 3.06
N LEU A 145 -43.87 -4.54 4.32
CA LEU A 145 -45.25 -4.25 4.73
C LEU A 145 -45.58 -2.76 4.63
N ASP A 146 -44.71 -1.88 5.11
CA ASP A 146 -44.89 -0.43 5.00
C ASP A 146 -44.99 0.03 3.53
N ARG A 147 -44.16 -0.53 2.64
CA ARG A 147 -44.21 -0.26 1.21
C ARG A 147 -45.52 -0.68 0.56
N ILE A 148 -46.00 -1.88 0.90
CA ILE A 148 -47.31 -2.38 0.45
C ILE A 148 -48.41 -1.43 0.92
N LEU A 149 -48.48 -1.18 2.23
CA LEU A 149 -49.59 -0.46 2.85
C LEU A 149 -49.60 1.03 2.49
N SER A 150 -48.44 1.70 2.44
CA SER A 150 -48.35 3.13 2.13
C SER A 150 -48.85 3.49 0.72
N SER A 151 -48.93 2.52 -0.19
CA SER A 151 -49.53 2.69 -1.52
C SER A 151 -51.06 2.60 -1.53
N ALA A 152 -51.65 2.02 -0.47
CA ALA A 152 -53.07 1.71 -0.38
C ALA A 152 -53.81 2.53 0.70
N MET A 153 -53.13 2.96 1.76
CA MET A 153 -53.74 3.65 2.90
C MET A 153 -52.74 4.51 3.69
N PRO A 154 -53.19 5.42 4.58
CA PRO A 154 -52.31 6.14 5.50
C PRO A 154 -51.66 5.21 6.52
N VAL A 155 -50.33 5.27 6.65
CA VAL A 155 -49.54 4.38 7.53
C VAL A 155 -48.57 5.16 8.41
N VAL A 156 -48.36 4.67 9.63
CA VAL A 156 -47.22 5.05 10.48
C VAL A 156 -46.37 3.81 10.78
N ALA A 157 -45.11 3.81 10.35
CA ALA A 157 -44.17 2.72 10.61
C ALA A 157 -43.02 3.12 11.56
N SER A 158 -42.41 2.14 12.24
CA SER A 158 -41.20 2.34 13.05
C SER A 158 -40.04 2.89 12.20
N ARG A 159 -39.42 4.00 12.65
CA ARG A 159 -38.25 4.61 12.01
C ARG A 159 -36.94 4.02 12.53
N GLY A 160 -36.01 3.73 11.63
CA GLY A 160 -34.67 3.23 11.97
C GLY A 160 -34.73 2.05 12.95
N ASN A 161 -33.98 2.15 14.05
CA ASN A 161 -33.90 1.13 15.10
C ASN A 161 -34.88 1.36 16.28
N HIS A 162 -35.99 2.08 16.08
CA HIS A 162 -37.01 2.34 17.10
C HIS A 162 -37.84 1.09 17.45
N ASN A 163 -37.17 0.02 17.87
CA ASN A 163 -37.76 -1.29 18.17
C ASN A 163 -37.72 -1.65 19.66
N THR A 164 -37.15 -0.80 20.51
CA THR A 164 -37.19 -0.91 21.98
C THR A 164 -38.56 -0.47 22.53
N ARG A 165 -38.80 -0.63 23.84
CA ARG A 165 -40.04 -0.09 24.47
C ARG A 165 -40.21 1.40 24.21
N THR A 166 -39.11 2.14 24.32
CA THR A 166 -39.07 3.58 24.05
C THR A 166 -39.37 3.87 22.59
N GLY A 167 -38.67 3.20 21.66
CA GLY A 167 -38.88 3.41 20.22
C GLY A 167 -40.30 3.03 19.75
N ALA A 168 -40.87 1.96 20.30
CA ALA A 168 -42.25 1.59 20.06
C ALA A 168 -43.23 2.65 20.60
N SER A 169 -42.95 3.26 21.75
CA SER A 169 -43.76 4.36 22.30
C SER A 169 -43.68 5.61 21.42
N VAL A 170 -42.51 5.94 20.86
CA VAL A 170 -42.38 7.00 19.85
C VAL A 170 -43.23 6.69 18.62
N THR A 171 -43.17 5.46 18.11
CA THR A 171 -43.95 5.06 16.93
C THR A 171 -45.46 5.19 17.19
N LEU A 172 -45.94 4.82 18.38
CA LEU A 172 -47.34 5.05 18.78
C LEU A 172 -47.68 6.54 18.89
N ALA A 173 -46.83 7.36 19.52
CA ALA A 173 -47.09 8.79 19.69
C ALA A 173 -47.19 9.52 18.32
N ARG A 174 -46.52 9.02 17.29
CA ARG A 174 -46.64 9.50 15.90
C ARG A 174 -47.98 9.15 15.25
N ALA A 175 -48.70 8.15 15.75
CA ALA A 175 -50.01 7.74 15.25
C ALA A 175 -51.17 8.65 15.72
N ALA A 176 -50.89 9.83 16.26
CA ALA A 176 -51.90 10.80 16.71
C ALA A 176 -52.83 11.28 15.58
N CYS A 177 -52.37 11.20 14.33
CA CYS A 177 -53.15 11.50 13.13
C CYS A 177 -54.17 10.41 12.74
N ASP A 178 -54.35 9.37 13.56
CA ASP A 178 -55.27 8.24 13.33
C ASP A 178 -55.05 7.54 11.96
N PRO A 179 -53.83 7.06 11.64
CA PRO A 179 -53.56 6.36 10.39
C PRO A 179 -54.39 5.07 10.29
N ALA A 180 -54.68 4.62 9.08
CA ALA A 180 -55.41 3.38 8.84
C ALA A 180 -54.63 2.14 9.33
N ALA A 181 -53.30 2.19 9.28
CA ALA A 181 -52.42 1.16 9.84
C ALA A 181 -51.19 1.73 10.56
N VAL A 182 -50.73 1.00 11.58
CA VAL A 182 -49.47 1.25 12.30
C VAL A 182 -48.62 -0.02 12.25
N VAL A 183 -47.41 0.07 11.69
CA VAL A 183 -46.48 -1.07 11.56
C VAL A 183 -45.31 -0.90 12.52
N MET A 184 -45.21 -1.79 13.50
CA MET A 184 -44.26 -1.66 14.60
C MET A 184 -43.23 -2.79 14.59
N GLU A 185 -41.95 -2.42 14.54
CA GLU A 185 -40.87 -3.36 14.82
C GLU A 185 -40.67 -3.49 16.34
N VAL A 186 -40.57 -4.70 16.86
CA VAL A 186 -40.46 -4.98 18.29
C VAL A 186 -39.26 -5.90 18.56
N ALA A 187 -38.25 -5.38 19.24
CA ALA A 187 -37.10 -6.14 19.71
C ALA A 187 -37.46 -7.01 20.92
N ILE A 188 -36.66 -8.05 21.16
CA ILE A 188 -36.86 -8.92 22.35
C ILE A 188 -36.73 -8.14 23.67
N SER A 189 -35.90 -7.08 23.70
CA SER A 189 -35.76 -6.18 24.84
C SER A 189 -37.07 -5.48 25.23
N ALA A 190 -37.96 -5.26 24.26
CA ALA A 190 -39.28 -4.71 24.52
C ALA A 190 -40.25 -5.70 25.18
N LEU A 191 -39.89 -6.98 25.22
CA LEU A 191 -40.73 -8.09 25.68
C LEU A 191 -40.21 -8.76 26.97
N TRP A 192 -39.08 -8.31 27.53
CA TRP A 192 -38.46 -8.94 28.70
C TRP A 192 -39.30 -8.93 29.97
N MET A 193 -40.19 -7.94 30.15
CA MET A 193 -41.04 -7.88 31.36
C MET A 193 -42.05 -9.04 31.41
N ARG A 194 -42.26 -9.61 32.59
CA ARG A 194 -43.15 -10.77 32.80
C ARG A 194 -44.63 -10.46 32.47
N ASN A 195 -45.06 -9.22 32.61
CA ASN A 195 -46.42 -8.75 32.33
C ASN A 195 -46.70 -8.48 30.83
N GLY A 196 -45.82 -8.89 29.91
CA GLY A 196 -46.01 -8.69 28.46
C GLY A 196 -45.27 -7.50 27.85
N GLY A 197 -44.51 -6.74 28.64
CA GLY A 197 -43.66 -5.66 28.13
C GLY A 197 -44.47 -4.59 27.39
N ILE A 198 -44.13 -4.32 26.13
CA ILE A 198 -44.81 -3.32 25.30
C ILE A 198 -46.17 -3.80 24.75
N GLY A 199 -46.42 -5.11 24.71
CA GLY A 199 -47.61 -5.73 24.08
C GLY A 199 -48.95 -5.14 24.55
N PRO A 200 -49.23 -5.11 25.87
CA PRO A 200 -50.46 -4.53 26.41
C PRO A 200 -50.67 -3.04 26.10
N ARG A 201 -49.59 -2.29 25.81
CA ARG A 201 -49.69 -0.87 25.41
C ARG A 201 -50.04 -0.72 23.94
N ILE A 202 -49.37 -1.48 23.05
CA ILE A 202 -49.59 -1.35 21.60
C ILE A 202 -50.90 -1.99 21.15
N LYS A 203 -51.42 -2.98 21.88
CA LYS A 203 -52.68 -3.71 21.59
C LYS A 203 -52.79 -4.11 20.11
N PRO A 204 -51.92 -5.03 19.64
CA PRO A 204 -51.81 -5.33 18.22
C PRO A 204 -53.07 -6.04 17.70
N HIS A 205 -53.34 -5.89 16.41
CA HIS A 205 -54.35 -6.64 15.67
C HIS A 205 -53.75 -7.84 14.96
N ILE A 206 -52.50 -7.70 14.51
CA ILE A 206 -51.72 -8.76 13.88
C ILE A 206 -50.35 -8.78 14.56
N VAL A 207 -49.90 -9.96 14.99
CA VAL A 207 -48.52 -10.18 15.42
C VAL A 207 -47.80 -11.06 14.40
N ILE A 208 -46.59 -10.68 14.03
CA ILE A 208 -45.73 -11.46 13.12
C ILE A 208 -44.50 -11.91 13.90
N ILE A 209 -44.24 -13.22 13.90
CA ILE A 209 -42.99 -13.78 14.43
C ILE A 209 -42.27 -14.43 13.25
N THR A 210 -41.19 -13.79 12.82
CA THR A 210 -40.45 -14.13 11.59
C THR A 210 -39.58 -15.38 11.79
N GLU A 211 -38.68 -15.35 12.78
CA GLU A 211 -37.76 -16.45 13.07
C GLU A 211 -37.36 -16.49 14.54
N ILE A 212 -36.99 -17.67 15.05
CA ILE A 212 -36.41 -17.86 16.38
C ILE A 212 -34.98 -18.39 16.23
N GLY A 213 -34.03 -17.69 16.82
CA GLY A 213 -32.64 -18.11 16.87
C GLY A 213 -31.95 -17.59 18.11
N MET A 214 -30.82 -18.21 18.47
CA MET A 214 -30.03 -17.80 19.62
C MET A 214 -29.49 -16.38 19.41
N THR A 215 -29.92 -15.45 20.26
CA THR A 215 -29.48 -14.05 20.29
C THR A 215 -29.50 -13.51 21.70
N GLN A 216 -28.58 -12.60 22.02
CA GLN A 216 -28.56 -11.87 23.29
C GLN A 216 -28.54 -12.81 24.51
N VAL A 217 -27.55 -13.71 24.54
CA VAL A 217 -27.39 -14.70 25.62
C VAL A 217 -26.96 -13.98 26.91
N GLY A 218 -27.70 -14.22 27.99
CA GLY A 218 -27.47 -13.59 29.30
C GLY A 218 -28.05 -14.45 30.44
N LYS A 219 -27.99 -13.97 31.69
CA LYS A 219 -28.39 -14.77 32.87
C LYS A 219 -29.81 -15.36 32.82
N SER A 220 -30.74 -14.77 32.05
CA SER A 220 -32.15 -15.14 31.99
C SER A 220 -32.61 -15.72 30.64
N VAL A 221 -31.73 -15.81 29.64
CA VAL A 221 -31.99 -16.38 28.31
C VAL A 221 -30.82 -17.30 27.99
N THR A 222 -31.01 -18.60 28.21
CA THR A 222 -29.94 -19.61 28.05
C THR A 222 -30.29 -20.65 26.98
N SER A 223 -31.54 -20.72 26.53
CA SER A 223 -32.03 -21.67 25.53
C SER A 223 -32.82 -21.01 24.39
N LEU A 224 -32.95 -21.71 23.25
CA LEU A 224 -33.83 -21.30 22.14
C LEU A 224 -35.29 -21.22 22.58
N ASP A 225 -35.71 -22.12 23.48
CA ASP A 225 -37.06 -22.18 24.00
C ASP A 225 -37.37 -20.97 24.92
N ASP A 226 -36.37 -20.42 25.62
CA ASP A 226 -36.50 -19.13 26.29
C ASP A 226 -36.79 -18.02 25.28
N VAL A 227 -36.00 -17.94 24.19
CA VAL A 227 -36.19 -16.93 23.15
C VAL A 227 -37.59 -17.03 22.54
N ALA A 228 -38.07 -18.24 22.25
CA ALA A 228 -39.42 -18.51 21.77
C ALA A 228 -40.49 -18.00 22.75
N ARG A 229 -40.37 -18.33 24.04
CA ARG A 229 -41.28 -17.82 25.09
C ARG A 229 -41.28 -16.30 25.19
N TYR A 230 -40.10 -15.66 25.21
CA TYR A 230 -40.00 -14.21 25.32
C TYR A 230 -40.59 -13.50 24.11
N LYS A 231 -40.29 -13.96 22.88
CA LYS A 231 -40.83 -13.36 21.65
C LYS A 231 -42.34 -13.57 21.52
N SER A 232 -42.87 -14.68 22.01
CA SER A 232 -44.31 -14.93 22.06
C SER A 232 -45.06 -13.89 22.89
N ARG A 233 -44.42 -13.24 23.87
CA ARG A 233 -45.08 -12.20 24.70
C ARG A 233 -45.58 -10.99 23.92
N ILE A 234 -45.17 -10.83 22.65
CA ILE A 234 -45.76 -9.83 21.77
C ILE A 234 -47.28 -9.96 21.64
N SER A 235 -47.85 -11.17 21.84
CA SER A 235 -49.30 -11.42 21.82
C SER A 235 -50.03 -11.12 23.13
N HIS A 236 -49.34 -10.82 24.24
CA HIS A 236 -50.01 -10.60 25.55
C HIS A 236 -51.03 -9.45 25.54
N GLY A 237 -50.97 -8.53 24.57
CA GLY A 237 -51.95 -7.45 24.38
C GLY A 237 -52.82 -7.60 23.13
N LEU A 238 -52.76 -8.74 22.44
CA LEU A 238 -53.48 -8.96 21.19
C LEU A 238 -54.98 -8.70 21.39
N ILE A 239 -55.58 -7.94 20.48
CA ILE A 239 -57.02 -7.69 20.56
C ILE A 239 -57.82 -8.99 20.36
N PRO A 240 -59.02 -9.12 20.97
CA PRO A 240 -59.84 -10.32 20.79
C PRO A 240 -60.09 -10.64 19.31
N GLY A 241 -59.79 -11.88 18.91
CA GLY A 241 -59.91 -12.34 17.51
C GLY A 241 -58.80 -11.86 16.57
N GLY A 242 -57.72 -11.27 17.09
CA GLY A 242 -56.54 -10.89 16.32
C GLY A 242 -55.78 -12.08 15.75
N TYR A 243 -54.82 -11.80 14.86
CA TYR A 243 -54.08 -12.83 14.11
C TYR A 243 -52.62 -12.95 14.54
N ALA A 244 -52.07 -14.16 14.45
CA ALA A 244 -50.64 -14.43 14.56
C ALA A 244 -50.13 -15.06 13.25
N VAL A 245 -49.17 -14.40 12.60
CA VAL A 245 -48.53 -14.87 11.37
C VAL A 245 -47.16 -15.48 11.71
N LEU A 246 -47.02 -16.80 11.50
CA LEU A 246 -45.88 -17.58 12.01
C LEU A 246 -45.18 -18.37 10.90
N ASN A 247 -43.85 -18.28 10.81
CA ASN A 247 -43.06 -19.17 9.96
C ASN A 247 -43.16 -20.63 10.49
N ARG A 248 -43.72 -21.54 9.70
CA ARG A 248 -43.98 -22.94 10.07
C ARG A 248 -42.70 -23.72 10.38
N GLU A 249 -41.59 -23.36 9.74
CA GLU A 249 -40.29 -24.02 9.88
C GLU A 249 -39.41 -23.39 10.97
N MET A 250 -39.89 -22.35 11.67
CA MET A 250 -39.08 -21.67 12.69
C MET A 250 -38.73 -22.61 13.85
N ALA A 251 -37.54 -22.43 14.44
CA ALA A 251 -37.17 -23.16 15.64
C ALA A 251 -38.16 -22.84 16.79
N GLY A 252 -38.68 -23.87 17.47
CA GLY A 252 -39.62 -23.66 18.57
C GLY A 252 -41.03 -23.21 18.15
N TYR A 253 -41.43 -23.45 16.88
CA TYR A 253 -42.79 -23.19 16.38
C TYR A 253 -43.89 -23.67 17.35
N ALA A 254 -43.77 -24.89 17.89
CA ALA A 254 -44.75 -25.45 18.82
C ALA A 254 -44.92 -24.59 20.09
N THR A 255 -43.82 -24.14 20.70
CA THR A 255 -43.85 -23.25 21.86
C THR A 255 -44.51 -21.91 21.50
N VAL A 256 -44.15 -21.32 20.35
CA VAL A 256 -44.72 -20.05 19.91
C VAL A 256 -46.21 -20.17 19.64
N ALA A 257 -46.62 -21.15 18.84
CA ALA A 257 -48.01 -21.40 18.48
C ALA A 257 -48.89 -21.61 19.73
N ALA A 258 -48.42 -22.41 20.70
CA ALA A 258 -49.16 -22.64 21.95
C ALA A 258 -49.33 -21.35 22.77
N ASN A 259 -48.30 -20.51 22.88
CA ASN A 259 -48.39 -19.27 23.65
C ASN A 259 -49.28 -18.22 22.99
N VAL A 260 -49.17 -18.01 21.67
CA VAL A 260 -50.02 -17.02 20.99
C VAL A 260 -51.48 -17.47 20.91
N ALA A 261 -51.74 -18.79 20.79
CA ALA A 261 -53.09 -19.34 20.84
C ALA A 261 -53.73 -19.16 22.23
N ARG A 262 -52.96 -19.34 23.31
CA ARG A 262 -53.42 -19.07 24.68
C ARG A 262 -53.86 -17.61 24.85
N ASP A 263 -53.19 -16.69 24.15
CA ASP A 263 -53.53 -15.27 24.18
C ASP A 263 -54.68 -14.91 23.20
N GLY A 264 -55.34 -15.91 22.59
CA GLY A 264 -56.53 -15.74 21.75
C GLY A 264 -56.27 -15.48 20.26
N ALA A 265 -55.04 -15.73 19.78
CA ALA A 265 -54.67 -15.50 18.39
C ALA A 265 -55.26 -16.55 17.43
N ARG A 266 -55.73 -16.09 16.27
CA ARG A 266 -55.96 -16.93 15.08
C ARG A 266 -54.64 -17.08 14.34
N ILE A 267 -54.09 -18.29 14.30
CA ILE A 267 -52.78 -18.55 13.69
C ILE A 267 -52.93 -18.73 12.17
N ILE A 268 -52.08 -18.05 11.41
CA ILE A 268 -51.82 -18.32 9.99
C ILE A 268 -50.34 -18.64 9.84
N SER A 269 -50.04 -19.87 9.45
CA SER A 269 -48.69 -20.35 9.25
C SER A 269 -48.24 -20.18 7.79
N TYR A 270 -46.98 -19.84 7.57
CA TYR A 270 -46.39 -19.69 6.23
C TYR A 270 -45.02 -20.36 6.17
N GLY A 271 -44.55 -20.74 4.98
CA GLY A 271 -43.20 -21.31 4.80
C GLY A 271 -43.15 -22.35 3.68
N PHE A 272 -42.06 -23.11 3.61
CA PHE A 272 -41.90 -24.16 2.58
C PHE A 272 -42.52 -25.50 3.01
N ASP A 273 -42.80 -25.65 4.31
CA ASP A 273 -43.42 -26.84 4.89
C ASP A 273 -44.80 -27.11 4.27
N ALA A 274 -45.09 -28.39 3.99
CA ALA A 274 -46.34 -28.79 3.38
C ALA A 274 -47.58 -28.54 4.25
N ALA A 275 -47.40 -28.41 5.58
CA ALA A 275 -48.44 -28.09 6.55
C ALA A 275 -48.60 -26.59 6.82
N ALA A 276 -47.91 -25.72 6.07
CA ALA A 276 -48.13 -24.28 6.15
C ALA A 276 -49.45 -23.88 5.47
N ASP A 277 -50.21 -22.98 6.09
CA ASP A 277 -51.47 -22.45 5.50
C ASP A 277 -51.20 -21.63 4.22
N VAL A 278 -50.05 -20.96 4.16
CA VAL A 278 -49.54 -20.26 2.98
C VAL A 278 -48.19 -20.86 2.60
N ARG A 279 -48.21 -21.72 1.58
CA ARG A 279 -47.06 -22.53 1.20
C ARG A 279 -46.24 -21.88 0.10
N ILE A 280 -44.95 -21.69 0.34
CA ILE A 280 -43.97 -21.32 -0.69
C ILE A 280 -43.62 -22.57 -1.49
N LEU A 281 -43.93 -22.55 -2.78
CA LEU A 281 -43.71 -23.67 -3.69
C LEU A 281 -42.32 -23.63 -4.31
N ASP A 282 -41.84 -22.44 -4.68
CA ASP A 282 -40.54 -22.28 -5.32
C ASP A 282 -39.95 -20.87 -5.14
N VAL A 283 -38.61 -20.79 -5.13
CA VAL A 283 -37.82 -19.55 -5.11
C VAL A 283 -36.67 -19.70 -6.10
N ILE A 284 -36.81 -19.08 -7.28
CA ILE A 284 -35.81 -19.15 -8.35
C ILE A 284 -35.02 -17.84 -8.37
N PRO A 285 -33.69 -17.85 -8.13
CA PRO A 285 -32.87 -16.64 -8.18
C PRO A 285 -32.72 -16.11 -9.63
N ASP A 286 -32.57 -14.79 -9.77
CA ASP A 286 -32.17 -14.11 -11.01
C ASP A 286 -31.07 -13.06 -10.73
N GLU A 287 -30.52 -12.42 -11.77
CA GLU A 287 -29.42 -11.44 -11.67
C GLU A 287 -29.66 -10.28 -10.69
N ARG A 288 -30.92 -9.97 -10.36
CA ARG A 288 -31.31 -8.82 -9.53
C ARG A 288 -32.28 -9.18 -8.40
N GLY A 289 -32.47 -10.46 -8.09
CA GLY A 289 -33.45 -10.86 -7.07
C GLY A 289 -33.88 -12.32 -7.12
N SER A 290 -35.17 -12.59 -6.89
CA SER A 290 -35.75 -13.93 -6.95
C SER A 290 -37.23 -13.92 -7.37
N HIS A 291 -37.61 -14.88 -8.19
CA HIS A 291 -39.01 -15.19 -8.49
C HIS A 291 -39.58 -16.13 -7.43
N ILE A 292 -40.69 -15.73 -6.81
CA ILE A 292 -41.34 -16.47 -5.73
C ILE A 292 -42.68 -16.98 -6.23
N THR A 293 -42.94 -18.28 -6.00
CA THR A 293 -44.23 -18.92 -6.29
C THR A 293 -44.82 -19.46 -4.99
N LEU A 294 -46.08 -19.14 -4.68
CA LEU A 294 -46.75 -19.58 -3.46
C LEU A 294 -48.20 -19.97 -3.69
N ALA A 295 -48.72 -20.85 -2.85
CA ALA A 295 -50.13 -21.19 -2.75
C ALA A 295 -50.79 -20.40 -1.61
N LEU A 296 -51.84 -19.65 -1.93
CA LEU A 296 -52.66 -18.90 -0.98
C LEU A 296 -54.14 -19.18 -1.27
N ARG A 297 -54.81 -19.88 -0.35
CA ARG A 297 -56.19 -20.38 -0.55
C ARG A 297 -56.23 -21.23 -1.85
N ASP A 298 -57.15 -20.92 -2.77
CA ASP A 298 -57.28 -21.61 -4.06
C ASP A 298 -56.45 -20.97 -5.19
N HIS A 299 -55.55 -20.03 -4.87
CA HIS A 299 -54.74 -19.31 -5.85
C HIS A 299 -53.28 -19.72 -5.78
N THR A 300 -52.65 -19.87 -6.95
CA THR A 300 -51.18 -19.84 -7.08
C THR A 300 -50.75 -18.44 -7.47
N LEU A 301 -49.97 -17.78 -6.62
CA LEU A 301 -49.44 -16.44 -6.84
C LEU A 301 -47.96 -16.51 -7.21
N ARG A 302 -47.55 -15.66 -8.16
CA ARG A 302 -46.16 -15.52 -8.58
C ARG A 302 -45.80 -14.03 -8.67
N TYR A 303 -44.66 -13.65 -8.11
CA TYR A 303 -44.12 -12.28 -8.18
C TYR A 303 -42.60 -12.29 -8.13
N ARG A 304 -41.98 -11.17 -8.52
CA ARG A 304 -40.52 -10.99 -8.49
C ARG A 304 -40.09 -10.05 -7.37
N LEU A 305 -39.27 -10.54 -6.44
CA LEU A 305 -38.69 -9.72 -5.38
C LEU A 305 -37.28 -9.28 -5.76
N ALA A 306 -36.98 -7.99 -5.70
CA ALA A 306 -35.65 -7.43 -6.03
C ALA A 306 -34.61 -7.62 -4.90
N VAL A 307 -34.82 -8.60 -4.03
CA VAL A 307 -33.91 -8.98 -2.93
C VAL A 307 -33.74 -10.49 -2.99
N PRO A 308 -32.52 -11.01 -3.17
CA PRO A 308 -32.30 -12.44 -3.36
C PRO A 308 -32.42 -13.22 -2.05
N GLY A 309 -32.73 -14.51 -2.20
CA GLY A 309 -32.52 -15.51 -1.16
C GLY A 309 -33.77 -15.91 -0.36
N ARG A 310 -33.68 -17.10 0.27
CA ARG A 310 -34.78 -17.75 1.00
C ARG A 310 -35.38 -16.90 2.12
N GLY A 311 -34.54 -16.19 2.88
CA GLY A 311 -34.99 -15.31 3.96
C GLY A 311 -35.84 -14.14 3.46
N ALA A 312 -35.50 -13.57 2.30
CA ALA A 312 -36.27 -12.49 1.69
C ALA A 312 -37.65 -12.99 1.23
N ALA A 313 -37.71 -14.20 0.67
CA ALA A 313 -38.98 -14.84 0.31
C ALA A 313 -39.88 -15.03 1.55
N LEU A 314 -39.37 -15.59 2.65
CA LEU A 314 -40.13 -15.75 3.90
C LEU A 314 -40.68 -14.41 4.42
N ASN A 315 -39.83 -13.37 4.48
CA ASN A 315 -40.25 -12.03 4.93
C ASN A 315 -41.35 -11.45 4.03
N SER A 316 -41.21 -11.59 2.70
CA SER A 316 -42.19 -11.07 1.74
C SER A 316 -43.56 -11.76 1.85
N VAL A 317 -43.59 -13.06 2.14
CA VAL A 317 -44.84 -13.80 2.38
C VAL A 317 -45.48 -13.41 3.70
N ALA A 318 -44.68 -13.20 4.75
CA ALA A 318 -45.20 -12.69 6.03
C ALA A 318 -45.87 -11.31 5.87
N SER A 319 -45.24 -10.40 5.12
CA SER A 319 -45.80 -9.08 4.79
C SER A 319 -47.05 -9.19 3.91
N LEU A 320 -47.07 -10.10 2.93
CA LEU A 320 -48.22 -10.34 2.07
C LEU A 320 -49.43 -10.79 2.87
N VAL A 321 -49.27 -11.77 3.77
CA VAL A 321 -50.35 -12.28 4.63
C VAL A 321 -50.89 -11.18 5.53
N ALA A 322 -50.02 -10.37 6.13
CA ALA A 322 -50.45 -9.27 6.98
C ALA A 322 -51.21 -8.17 6.20
N ALA A 323 -50.80 -7.86 4.97
CA ALA A 323 -51.49 -6.89 4.12
C ALA A 323 -52.86 -7.40 3.62
N ASP A 324 -52.96 -8.69 3.28
CA ASP A 324 -54.23 -9.34 2.91
C ASP A 324 -55.24 -9.29 4.08
N LEU A 325 -54.79 -9.56 5.31
CA LEU A 325 -55.61 -9.43 6.52
C LEU A 325 -56.07 -8.00 6.82
N LEU A 326 -55.36 -7.00 6.30
CA LEU A 326 -55.74 -5.58 6.40
C LEU A 326 -56.67 -5.13 5.25
N GLY A 327 -57.03 -6.03 4.33
CA GLY A 327 -57.97 -5.77 3.24
C GLY A 327 -57.33 -5.14 2.00
N VAL A 328 -56.01 -5.17 1.85
CA VAL A 328 -55.34 -4.71 0.63
C VAL A 328 -55.49 -5.77 -0.46
N SER A 329 -55.82 -5.35 -1.69
CA SER A 329 -55.99 -6.30 -2.80
C SER A 329 -54.68 -6.99 -3.18
N LEU A 330 -54.73 -8.26 -3.58
CA LEU A 330 -53.54 -9.03 -3.98
C LEU A 330 -52.72 -8.34 -5.08
N ALA A 331 -53.36 -7.64 -6.02
CA ALA A 331 -52.69 -6.88 -7.07
C ALA A 331 -51.85 -5.72 -6.50
N GLN A 332 -52.38 -4.97 -5.53
CA GLN A 332 -51.64 -3.90 -4.84
C GLN A 332 -50.49 -4.47 -4.01
N ILE A 333 -50.71 -5.61 -3.35
CA ILE A 333 -49.67 -6.29 -2.56
C ILE A 333 -48.50 -6.71 -3.45
N ILE A 334 -48.78 -7.38 -4.57
CA ILE A 334 -47.76 -7.79 -5.54
C ILE A 334 -47.00 -6.57 -6.06
N THR A 335 -47.71 -5.53 -6.49
CA THR A 335 -47.09 -4.28 -6.98
C THR A 335 -46.17 -3.64 -5.92
N GLY A 336 -46.60 -3.63 -4.65
CA GLY A 336 -45.80 -3.12 -3.54
C GLY A 336 -44.53 -3.93 -3.29
N LEU A 337 -44.61 -5.26 -3.34
CA LEU A 337 -43.47 -6.17 -3.20
C LEU A 337 -42.48 -6.06 -4.37
N GLU A 338 -42.96 -6.02 -5.61
CA GLU A 338 -42.10 -5.88 -6.80
C GLU A 338 -41.42 -4.51 -6.86
N GLY A 339 -42.05 -3.49 -6.26
CA GLY A 339 -41.50 -2.14 -6.09
C GLY A 339 -40.56 -1.98 -4.89
N TYR A 340 -40.40 -2.97 -4.02
CA TYR A 340 -39.50 -2.89 -2.87
C TYR A 340 -38.03 -3.00 -3.32
N ARG A 341 -37.17 -2.16 -2.74
CA ARG A 341 -35.71 -2.22 -2.87
C ARG A 341 -35.14 -2.16 -1.47
N GLY A 342 -34.15 -2.99 -1.15
CA GLY A 342 -33.46 -2.94 0.14
C GLY A 342 -32.72 -1.62 0.35
N ASP A 343 -32.37 -1.30 1.59
CA ASP A 343 -31.71 -0.05 1.99
C ASP A 343 -30.22 0.05 1.65
N GLY A 344 -29.66 -0.97 0.99
CA GLY A 344 -28.25 -1.03 0.58
C GLY A 344 -27.25 -1.35 1.70
N GLN A 345 -27.69 -1.43 2.96
CA GLN A 345 -26.85 -1.84 4.12
C GLN A 345 -27.13 -3.27 4.60
N HIS A 346 -28.31 -3.78 4.28
CA HIS A 346 -28.69 -5.17 4.51
C HIS A 346 -28.62 -5.94 3.19
N MET A 347 -27.51 -6.66 2.97
CA MET A 347 -27.25 -7.44 1.75
C MET A 347 -27.22 -6.60 0.46
N GLY A 348 -26.53 -5.45 0.49
CA GLY A 348 -26.29 -4.63 -0.70
C GLY A 348 -25.33 -5.32 -1.66
N ILE A 349 -25.79 -5.69 -2.86
CA ILE A 349 -24.95 -6.30 -3.90
C ILE A 349 -24.59 -5.25 -4.94
N THR A 350 -23.29 -4.92 -5.06
CA THR A 350 -22.78 -3.89 -5.98
C THR A 350 -21.50 -4.32 -6.67
N ALA A 351 -21.22 -3.78 -7.85
CA ALA A 351 -19.93 -3.98 -8.51
C ALA A 351 -18.83 -3.12 -7.86
N LEU A 352 -17.65 -3.70 -7.68
CA LEU A 352 -16.46 -3.10 -7.11
C LEU A 352 -15.35 -3.10 -8.16
N ALA A 353 -15.02 -1.93 -8.69
CA ALA A 353 -13.96 -1.78 -9.69
C ALA A 353 -12.57 -2.12 -9.10
N LEU A 354 -11.75 -2.82 -9.88
CA LEU A 354 -10.40 -3.20 -9.48
C LEU A 354 -9.33 -2.30 -10.14
N PRO A 355 -8.17 -2.05 -9.48
CA PRO A 355 -7.12 -1.17 -10.00
C PRO A 355 -6.55 -1.58 -11.36
N ASP A 356 -6.46 -2.88 -11.62
CA ASP A 356 -5.81 -3.44 -12.82
C ASP A 356 -6.81 -3.71 -13.97
N GLY A 357 -8.04 -3.21 -13.85
CA GLY A 357 -9.18 -3.56 -14.72
C GLY A 357 -10.00 -4.74 -14.19
N GLY A 358 -11.26 -4.84 -14.62
CA GLY A 358 -12.21 -5.83 -14.13
C GLY A 358 -13.07 -5.37 -12.94
N SER A 359 -13.91 -6.27 -12.43
CA SER A 359 -14.81 -6.01 -11.32
C SER A 359 -15.01 -7.22 -10.41
N ALA A 360 -15.12 -6.96 -9.11
CA ALA A 360 -15.60 -7.93 -8.13
C ALA A 360 -17.04 -7.60 -7.71
N THR A 361 -17.79 -8.58 -7.22
CA THR A 361 -19.13 -8.39 -6.65
C THR A 361 -19.00 -8.18 -5.14
N LEU A 362 -19.32 -6.99 -4.65
CA LEU A 362 -19.37 -6.67 -3.22
C LEU A 362 -20.76 -7.00 -2.67
N ILE A 363 -20.81 -7.88 -1.67
CA ILE A 363 -21.97 -8.14 -0.81
C ILE A 363 -21.73 -7.41 0.53
N ASP A 364 -22.38 -6.25 0.70
CA ASP A 364 -22.33 -5.44 1.90
C ASP A 364 -23.48 -5.80 2.85
N ASP A 365 -23.13 -6.50 3.93
CA ASP A 365 -24.02 -6.79 5.06
C ASP A 365 -23.32 -6.43 6.38
N SER A 366 -22.61 -5.29 6.36
CA SER A 366 -21.64 -4.92 7.40
C SER A 366 -22.26 -4.25 8.63
N TYR A 367 -23.58 -4.09 8.71
CA TYR A 367 -24.25 -3.32 9.78
C TYR A 367 -24.36 -4.09 11.10
N ASN A 368 -24.96 -5.29 11.06
CA ASN A 368 -25.18 -6.13 12.24
C ASN A 368 -24.83 -7.60 11.95
N ALA A 369 -24.52 -8.33 13.01
CA ALA A 369 -24.17 -9.74 12.91
C ALA A 369 -24.81 -10.54 14.04
N GLU A 370 -25.56 -11.57 13.64
CA GLU A 370 -26.04 -12.67 14.45
C GLU A 370 -25.65 -13.98 13.76
N TYR A 371 -25.63 -15.11 14.48
CA TYR A 371 -25.23 -16.40 13.91
C TYR A 371 -26.02 -16.78 12.66
N LEU A 372 -27.36 -16.78 12.73
CA LEU A 372 -28.21 -17.10 11.57
C LEU A 372 -28.06 -16.08 10.42
N SER A 373 -27.81 -14.81 10.75
CA SER A 373 -27.57 -13.78 9.74
C SER A 373 -26.25 -14.04 9.00
N MET A 374 -25.19 -14.48 9.69
CA MET A 374 -23.93 -14.90 9.05
C MET A 374 -24.15 -16.05 8.07
N LEU A 375 -24.89 -17.09 8.48
CA LEU A 375 -25.19 -18.23 7.61
C LEU A 375 -25.96 -17.81 6.35
N ASN A 376 -26.93 -16.91 6.49
CA ASN A 376 -27.67 -16.40 5.33
C ASN A 376 -26.75 -15.65 4.35
N ALA A 377 -25.84 -14.83 4.86
CA ALA A 377 -24.89 -14.10 4.02
C ALA A 377 -23.91 -15.04 3.29
N PHE A 378 -23.48 -16.12 3.96
CA PHE A 378 -22.69 -17.19 3.34
C PHE A 378 -23.46 -17.89 2.22
N GLY A 379 -24.73 -18.21 2.47
CA GLY A 379 -25.62 -18.79 1.47
C GLY A 379 -25.79 -17.89 0.25
N VAL A 380 -25.93 -16.58 0.41
CA VAL A 380 -26.00 -15.66 -0.74
C VAL A 380 -24.67 -15.62 -1.49
N ALA A 381 -23.54 -15.52 -0.79
CA ALA A 381 -22.22 -15.53 -1.43
C ALA A 381 -21.97 -16.80 -2.26
N GLN A 382 -22.44 -17.95 -1.78
CA GLN A 382 -22.35 -19.23 -2.49
C GLN A 382 -23.10 -19.23 -3.84
N HIS A 383 -24.24 -18.55 -3.92
CA HIS A 383 -25.11 -18.53 -5.12
C HIS A 383 -24.80 -17.39 -6.09
N THR A 384 -23.96 -16.42 -5.70
CA THR A 384 -23.55 -15.30 -6.57
C THR A 384 -22.61 -15.74 -7.70
N GLY A 385 -21.89 -16.85 -7.52
CA GLY A 385 -20.92 -17.36 -8.49
C GLY A 385 -19.60 -16.57 -8.46
N GLY A 386 -18.46 -17.28 -8.52
CA GLY A 386 -17.13 -16.69 -8.40
C GLY A 386 -16.40 -17.10 -7.12
N ARG A 387 -15.20 -16.56 -6.92
CA ARG A 387 -14.36 -16.88 -5.76
C ARG A 387 -14.76 -16.02 -4.56
N VAL A 388 -15.17 -16.64 -3.45
CA VAL A 388 -15.59 -15.91 -2.25
C VAL A 388 -14.39 -15.46 -1.41
N ILE A 389 -14.32 -14.15 -1.15
CA ILE A 389 -13.35 -13.49 -0.27
C ILE A 389 -14.13 -12.83 0.87
N ALA A 390 -13.98 -13.35 2.09
CA ALA A 390 -14.77 -12.92 3.24
C ALA A 390 -14.00 -11.92 4.13
N LEU A 391 -14.59 -10.77 4.40
CA LEU A 391 -14.14 -9.76 5.35
C LEU A 391 -15.13 -9.75 6.51
N LEU A 392 -14.80 -10.44 7.61
CA LEU A 392 -15.76 -10.73 8.68
C LEU A 392 -15.40 -10.03 9.99
N GLY A 393 -16.40 -9.44 10.64
CA GLY A 393 -16.33 -8.87 11.97
C GLY A 393 -17.13 -9.67 12.99
N ARG A 394 -16.94 -9.32 14.27
CA ARG A 394 -17.54 -10.01 15.42
C ARG A 394 -19.09 -10.04 15.42
N ILE A 395 -19.63 -11.09 16.05
CA ILE A 395 -21.00 -11.17 16.57
C ILE A 395 -20.99 -10.67 18.02
N VAL A 396 -21.95 -9.82 18.38
CA VAL A 396 -22.07 -9.23 19.73
C VAL A 396 -23.09 -9.96 20.61
N ASN A 397 -23.00 -9.77 21.94
CA ASN A 397 -23.94 -10.30 22.94
C ASN A 397 -24.02 -11.83 23.05
N LEU A 398 -22.87 -12.50 22.96
CA LEU A 398 -22.78 -13.97 23.07
C LEU A 398 -22.37 -14.47 24.47
N GLY A 399 -21.97 -13.56 25.37
CA GLY A 399 -21.47 -13.93 26.70
C GLY A 399 -20.34 -14.97 26.61
N ASP A 400 -20.37 -15.96 27.51
CA ASP A 400 -19.37 -17.04 27.57
C ASP A 400 -19.38 -17.97 26.34
N GLN A 401 -20.42 -17.89 25.50
CA GLN A 401 -20.52 -18.70 24.27
C GLN A 401 -19.83 -18.06 23.06
N HIS A 402 -19.23 -16.87 23.19
CA HIS A 402 -18.66 -16.15 22.04
C HIS A 402 -17.66 -17.00 21.25
N ALA A 403 -16.74 -17.70 21.91
CA ALA A 403 -15.73 -18.52 21.23
C ALA A 403 -16.34 -19.72 20.49
N ALA A 404 -17.33 -20.39 21.10
CA ALA A 404 -17.99 -21.55 20.50
C ALA A 404 -18.79 -21.16 19.25
N ILE A 405 -19.51 -20.05 19.31
CA ILE A 405 -20.35 -19.57 18.20
C ILE A 405 -19.51 -19.05 17.03
N HIS A 406 -18.44 -18.29 17.29
CA HIS A 406 -17.54 -17.86 16.21
C HIS A 406 -16.82 -19.05 15.56
N ARG A 407 -16.41 -20.06 16.35
CA ARG A 407 -15.84 -21.31 15.83
C ARG A 407 -16.83 -22.07 14.93
N ALA A 408 -18.11 -22.09 15.30
CA ALA A 408 -19.15 -22.78 14.55
C ALA A 408 -19.41 -22.19 13.14
N LEU A 409 -18.91 -20.97 12.84
CA LEU A 409 -18.99 -20.38 11.51
C LEU A 409 -18.02 -21.00 10.50
N ALA A 410 -17.02 -21.77 10.94
CA ALA A 410 -15.97 -22.29 10.07
C ALA A 410 -16.51 -23.19 8.96
N GLN A 411 -17.28 -24.24 9.31
CA GLN A 411 -17.80 -25.18 8.32
C GLN A 411 -18.75 -24.50 7.32
N PRO A 412 -19.76 -23.72 7.76
CA PRO A 412 -20.64 -23.01 6.81
C PRO A 412 -19.91 -22.02 5.90
N LEU A 413 -18.85 -21.36 6.39
CA LEU A 413 -18.04 -20.45 5.55
C LEU A 413 -17.26 -21.21 4.48
N LEU A 414 -16.75 -22.41 4.80
CA LEU A 414 -16.08 -23.28 3.84
C LEU A 414 -17.06 -23.85 2.81
N ASP A 415 -18.23 -24.28 3.25
CA ASP A 415 -19.30 -24.81 2.37
C ASP A 415 -19.79 -23.74 1.37
N ALA A 416 -19.70 -22.46 1.74
CA ALA A 416 -19.96 -21.33 0.85
C ALA A 416 -18.84 -21.05 -0.18
N GLY A 417 -17.77 -21.85 -0.20
CA GLY A 417 -16.68 -21.71 -1.17
C GLY A 417 -15.68 -20.59 -0.86
N CYS A 418 -15.55 -20.19 0.42
CA CYS A 418 -14.61 -19.16 0.84
C CYS A 418 -13.15 -19.58 0.63
N GLN A 419 -12.42 -18.81 -0.19
CA GLN A 419 -11.00 -19.06 -0.48
C GLN A 419 -10.05 -18.24 0.37
N ARG A 420 -10.49 -17.08 0.89
CA ARG A 420 -9.74 -16.26 1.83
C ARG A 420 -10.68 -15.57 2.80
N ALA A 421 -10.37 -15.65 4.09
CA ALA A 421 -11.09 -14.95 5.15
C ALA A 421 -10.16 -13.99 5.92
N PHE A 422 -10.50 -12.70 5.89
CA PHE A 422 -9.84 -11.63 6.64
C PHE A 422 -10.74 -11.22 7.81
N LEU A 423 -10.23 -11.34 9.03
CA LEU A 423 -11.08 -11.29 10.23
C LEU A 423 -10.76 -10.07 11.09
N HIS A 424 -11.79 -9.44 11.64
CA HIS A 424 -11.68 -8.20 12.42
C HIS A 424 -12.20 -8.35 13.86
N GLY A 425 -11.39 -7.94 14.83
CA GLY A 425 -11.75 -7.89 16.25
C GLY A 425 -11.39 -9.17 17.01
N GLU A 426 -11.04 -9.04 18.29
CA GLU A 426 -10.46 -10.11 19.12
C GLU A 426 -11.33 -11.38 19.18
N GLU A 427 -12.66 -11.23 19.16
CA GLU A 427 -13.60 -12.34 19.25
C GLU A 427 -13.53 -13.29 18.05
N MET A 428 -13.02 -12.81 16.91
CA MET A 428 -12.86 -13.61 15.69
C MET A 428 -11.65 -14.56 15.74
N ALA A 429 -10.81 -14.49 16.78
CA ALA A 429 -9.66 -15.39 16.94
C ALA A 429 -10.06 -16.87 16.94
N ALA A 430 -11.23 -17.20 17.50
CA ALA A 430 -11.76 -18.57 17.54
C ALA A 430 -12.11 -19.09 16.15
N LEU A 431 -12.63 -18.22 15.25
CA LEU A 431 -12.87 -18.57 13.85
C LEU A 431 -11.54 -18.68 13.10
N HIS A 432 -10.62 -17.73 13.28
CA HIS A 432 -9.29 -17.77 12.65
C HIS A 432 -8.58 -19.10 12.89
N ALA A 433 -8.55 -19.55 14.15
CA ALA A 433 -7.92 -20.81 14.55
C ALA A 433 -8.62 -22.06 13.98
N ALA A 434 -9.92 -21.98 13.67
CA ALA A 434 -10.69 -23.09 13.13
C ALA A 434 -10.61 -23.21 11.60
N LEU A 435 -10.20 -22.15 10.90
CA LEU A 435 -10.04 -22.17 9.45
C LEU A 435 -8.72 -22.85 9.02
N PRO A 436 -8.66 -23.53 7.86
CA PRO A 436 -7.42 -24.05 7.28
C PRO A 436 -6.44 -22.93 6.88
N ASP A 437 -5.13 -23.19 6.91
CA ASP A 437 -4.08 -22.21 6.57
C ASP A 437 -4.23 -21.63 5.16
N SER A 438 -4.73 -22.41 4.20
CA SER A 438 -4.98 -21.96 2.82
C SER A 438 -6.04 -20.85 2.72
N VAL A 439 -6.97 -20.80 3.68
CA VAL A 439 -8.09 -19.84 3.75
C VAL A 439 -7.78 -18.65 4.67
N ARG A 440 -6.82 -18.77 5.59
CA ARG A 440 -6.47 -17.68 6.54
C ARG A 440 -5.87 -16.47 5.81
N GLY A 441 -6.65 -15.39 5.69
CA GLY A 441 -6.20 -14.08 5.19
C GLY A 441 -5.59 -13.18 6.27
N GLY A 442 -5.79 -13.53 7.54
CA GLY A 442 -5.25 -12.83 8.71
C GLY A 442 -6.34 -12.39 9.70
N HIS A 443 -5.89 -11.98 10.89
CA HIS A 443 -6.72 -11.46 11.98
C HIS A 443 -6.19 -10.08 12.41
N PHE A 444 -7.05 -9.07 12.36
CA PHE A 444 -6.67 -7.67 12.49
C PHE A 444 -7.49 -6.96 13.58
N SER A 445 -6.88 -5.95 14.19
CA SER A 445 -7.50 -5.11 15.22
C SER A 445 -8.09 -3.80 14.68
N THR A 446 -7.84 -3.46 13.41
CA THR A 446 -8.34 -2.23 12.77
C THR A 446 -8.86 -2.52 11.37
N ALA A 447 -9.88 -1.76 10.96
CA ALA A 447 -10.46 -1.84 9.61
C ALA A 447 -9.41 -1.55 8.52
N GLN A 448 -8.50 -0.60 8.77
CA GLN A 448 -7.47 -0.21 7.81
C GLN A 448 -6.49 -1.34 7.54
N ALA A 449 -5.99 -2.00 8.58
CA ALA A 449 -5.07 -3.13 8.43
C ALA A 449 -5.73 -4.32 7.71
N LEU A 450 -7.00 -4.59 8.02
CA LEU A 450 -7.79 -5.60 7.31
C LEU A 450 -7.90 -5.27 5.81
N VAL A 451 -8.25 -4.02 5.47
CA VAL A 451 -8.39 -3.58 4.06
C VAL A 451 -7.06 -3.62 3.33
N ASP A 452 -5.97 -3.18 3.95
CA ASP A 452 -4.64 -3.18 3.34
C ASP A 452 -4.14 -4.59 3.04
N ALA A 453 -4.55 -5.59 3.84
CA ALA A 453 -4.27 -6.99 3.59
C ALA A 453 -5.23 -7.64 2.57
N ALA A 454 -6.51 -7.27 2.59
CA ALA A 454 -7.54 -7.86 1.73
C ALA A 454 -7.48 -7.34 0.29
N ALA A 455 -7.28 -6.04 0.08
CA ALA A 455 -7.35 -5.41 -1.24
C ALA A 455 -6.39 -6.04 -2.28
N PRO A 456 -5.12 -6.35 -1.97
CA PRO A 456 -4.21 -6.99 -2.92
C PRO A 456 -4.56 -8.44 -3.27
N ALA A 457 -5.45 -9.08 -2.51
CA ALA A 457 -5.86 -10.47 -2.75
C ALA A 457 -7.01 -10.58 -3.75
N LEU A 458 -7.68 -9.46 -4.07
CA LEU A 458 -8.84 -9.41 -4.95
C LEU A 458 -8.45 -9.58 -6.42
N ARG A 459 -9.32 -10.24 -7.18
CA ARG A 459 -9.19 -10.53 -8.61
C ARG A 459 -10.53 -10.33 -9.31
N ASP A 460 -10.49 -10.18 -10.63
CA ASP A 460 -11.68 -10.08 -11.46
C ASP A 460 -12.61 -11.29 -11.24
N GLY A 461 -13.92 -11.03 -11.11
CA GLY A 461 -14.93 -12.05 -10.84
C GLY A 461 -15.01 -12.56 -9.39
N ASP A 462 -14.25 -11.99 -8.45
CA ASP A 462 -14.39 -12.34 -7.02
C ASP A 462 -15.73 -11.89 -6.44
N VAL A 463 -16.19 -12.60 -5.40
CA VAL A 463 -17.32 -12.21 -4.54
C VAL A 463 -16.77 -11.77 -3.18
N VAL A 464 -16.81 -10.49 -2.89
CA VAL A 464 -16.34 -9.91 -1.63
C VAL A 464 -17.50 -9.82 -0.65
N LEU A 465 -17.50 -10.68 0.38
CA LEU A 465 -18.52 -10.65 1.42
C LEU A 465 -18.02 -9.83 2.62
N VAL A 466 -18.66 -8.71 2.93
CA VAL A 466 -18.35 -7.91 4.12
C VAL A 466 -19.48 -8.05 5.14
N LYS A 467 -19.19 -8.63 6.31
CA LYS A 467 -20.21 -8.86 7.33
C LYS A 467 -19.69 -8.81 8.76
N GLY A 468 -20.36 -8.05 9.63
CA GLY A 468 -19.97 -7.93 11.03
C GLY A 468 -20.85 -6.94 11.77
N SER A 469 -20.73 -6.89 13.11
CA SER A 469 -21.40 -5.87 13.90
C SER A 469 -20.57 -4.58 13.98
N VAL A 470 -21.16 -3.44 13.61
CA VAL A 470 -20.51 -2.12 13.76
C VAL A 470 -20.53 -1.57 15.18
N ARG A 471 -21.27 -2.20 16.10
CA ARG A 471 -21.45 -1.69 17.46
C ARG A 471 -20.11 -1.67 18.19
N ASN A 472 -19.70 -0.48 18.65
CA ASN A 472 -18.41 -0.25 19.31
C ASN A 472 -17.23 -0.82 18.52
N SER A 473 -17.24 -0.68 17.19
CA SER A 473 -16.18 -1.16 16.30
C SER A 473 -15.94 -0.18 15.14
N ASP A 474 -14.69 -0.05 14.71
CA ASP A 474 -14.31 0.64 13.47
C ASP A 474 -14.61 -0.18 12.21
N PHE A 475 -15.14 -1.41 12.35
CA PHE A 475 -15.59 -2.25 11.22
C PHE A 475 -16.55 -1.53 10.26
N LYS A 476 -17.30 -0.53 10.74
CA LYS A 476 -18.13 0.37 9.91
C LYS A 476 -17.37 1.07 8.77
N GLN A 477 -16.05 1.14 8.86
CA GLN A 477 -15.20 1.82 7.87
C GLN A 477 -14.72 0.89 6.75
N VAL A 478 -14.85 -0.44 6.90
CA VAL A 478 -14.24 -1.43 5.99
C VAL A 478 -14.66 -1.20 4.53
N VAL A 479 -15.95 -1.06 4.26
CA VAL A 479 -16.45 -0.88 2.89
C VAL A 479 -15.94 0.42 2.26
N GLY A 480 -16.01 1.54 3.00
CA GLY A 480 -15.54 2.83 2.52
C GLY A 480 -14.03 2.85 2.27
N GLN A 481 -13.25 2.27 3.19
CA GLN A 481 -11.80 2.15 3.05
C GLN A 481 -11.40 1.22 1.89
N LEU A 482 -12.11 0.10 1.70
CA LEU A 482 -11.87 -0.82 0.60
C LEU A 482 -12.10 -0.13 -0.75
N LYS A 483 -13.23 0.56 -0.92
CA LYS A 483 -13.51 1.35 -2.14
C LYS A 483 -12.44 2.40 -2.40
N ALA A 484 -12.03 3.15 -1.38
CA ALA A 484 -10.98 4.16 -1.50
C ALA A 484 -9.59 3.54 -1.83
N ARG A 485 -9.29 2.35 -1.29
CA ARG A 485 -8.02 1.65 -1.54
C ARG A 485 -7.92 1.10 -2.95
N LEU A 486 -9.02 0.60 -3.50
CA LEU A 486 -9.10 0.06 -4.86
C LEU A 486 -9.19 1.17 -5.92
N ALA A 487 -9.70 2.35 -5.56
CA ALA A 487 -9.65 3.53 -6.43
C ALA A 487 -8.27 4.21 -6.48
N ALA A 488 -7.35 3.87 -5.57
CA ALA A 488 -6.02 4.46 -5.54
C ALA A 488 -5.13 3.87 -6.66
N PRO A 489 -4.32 4.69 -7.35
CA PRO A 489 -3.39 4.20 -8.35
C PRO A 489 -2.39 3.18 -7.77
N PRO A 490 -1.90 2.23 -8.57
CA PRO A 490 -0.97 1.21 -8.10
C PRO A 490 0.31 1.84 -7.52
N ALA A 491 0.90 1.18 -6.53
CA ALA A 491 2.20 1.59 -6.02
C ALA A 491 3.29 1.14 -7.00
N LEU A 492 4.34 1.96 -7.16
CA LEU A 492 5.50 1.62 -7.96
C LEU A 492 6.18 0.36 -7.37
N ALA A 493 6.35 -0.69 -8.17
CA ALA A 493 6.92 -1.94 -7.68
C ALA A 493 8.43 -1.80 -7.43
N LYS A 494 9.00 -2.68 -6.58
CA LYS A 494 10.45 -2.73 -6.35
C LYS A 494 11.18 -2.95 -7.68
N GLY A 495 12.18 -2.11 -7.96
CA GLY A 495 12.99 -2.21 -9.18
C GLY A 495 12.36 -1.56 -10.42
N GLN A 496 11.16 -0.98 -10.32
CA GLN A 496 10.58 -0.14 -11.36
C GLN A 496 10.91 1.34 -11.12
N THR A 497 11.01 2.09 -12.21
CA THR A 497 11.17 3.55 -12.20
C THR A 497 9.97 4.21 -12.88
N ALA A 498 9.51 5.32 -12.29
CA ALA A 498 8.59 6.25 -12.95
C ALA A 498 9.40 7.41 -13.53
N ARG A 499 9.05 7.84 -14.76
CA ARG A 499 9.85 8.80 -15.54
C ARG A 499 8.93 9.82 -16.18
N LEU A 500 9.26 11.10 -16.03
CA LEU A 500 8.51 12.21 -16.63
C LEU A 500 9.48 13.26 -17.15
N LEU A 501 9.30 13.67 -18.41
CA LEU A 501 9.93 14.84 -19.00
C LEU A 501 8.83 15.74 -19.57
N VAL A 502 8.68 16.92 -18.96
CA VAL A 502 7.60 17.85 -19.28
C VAL A 502 8.10 19.29 -19.36
N ASN A 503 7.60 20.03 -20.34
CA ASN A 503 7.82 21.47 -20.46
C ASN A 503 6.90 22.19 -19.47
N LEU A 504 7.47 22.99 -18.56
CA LEU A 504 6.69 23.69 -17.53
C LEU A 504 5.94 24.91 -18.04
N SER A 505 6.35 25.45 -19.20
CA SER A 505 5.72 26.62 -19.81
C SER A 505 4.54 26.20 -20.72
N THR A 506 4.69 25.14 -21.50
CA THR A 506 3.67 24.68 -22.46
C THR A 506 2.83 23.50 -21.98
N GLY A 507 3.33 22.71 -21.02
CA GLY A 507 2.71 21.46 -20.58
C GLY A 507 3.00 20.26 -21.47
N GLU A 508 3.78 20.42 -22.54
CA GLU A 508 4.18 19.33 -23.45
C GLU A 508 4.93 18.23 -22.68
N GLN A 509 4.47 16.98 -22.79
CA GLN A 509 5.12 15.82 -22.21
C GLN A 509 5.83 15.01 -23.31
N ARG A 510 7.16 14.90 -23.22
CA ARG A 510 7.96 14.07 -24.14
C ARG A 510 8.15 12.65 -23.63
N VAL A 511 8.21 12.48 -22.31
CA VAL A 511 8.26 11.17 -21.66
C VAL A 511 7.26 11.16 -20.53
N ALA A 512 6.40 10.13 -20.47
CA ALA A 512 5.40 9.95 -19.42
C ALA A 512 5.20 8.45 -19.13
N GLU A 513 6.08 7.89 -18.30
CA GLU A 513 6.09 6.47 -17.96
C GLU A 513 5.72 6.30 -16.48
N GLN A 514 4.66 5.55 -16.19
CA GLN A 514 4.20 5.26 -14.82
C GLN A 514 3.97 6.50 -13.94
N ILE A 515 3.64 7.65 -14.55
CA ILE A 515 3.56 8.94 -13.85
C ILE A 515 2.46 9.02 -12.80
N GLY A 516 1.45 8.13 -12.90
CA GLY A 516 0.37 7.97 -11.93
C GLY A 516 0.65 6.95 -10.83
N SER A 517 1.74 6.18 -10.92
CA SER A 517 2.11 5.20 -9.90
C SER A 517 2.52 5.90 -8.61
N THR A 518 2.04 5.39 -7.49
CA THR A 518 2.31 6.01 -6.18
C THR A 518 3.66 5.58 -5.62
N PHE A 519 4.40 6.51 -5.03
CA PHE A 519 5.66 6.23 -4.32
C PHE A 519 5.77 7.03 -3.03
N ALA A 520 6.68 6.62 -2.14
CA ALA A 520 6.92 7.27 -0.85
C ALA A 520 7.64 8.62 -1.02
N PRO A 521 7.02 9.76 -0.65
CA PRO A 521 7.51 11.09 -0.99
C PRO A 521 8.39 11.67 0.12
N ALA A 522 9.55 11.05 0.37
CA ALA A 522 10.52 11.61 1.32
C ALA A 522 10.81 13.07 0.95
N TYR A 523 10.81 13.96 1.94
CA TYR A 523 11.10 15.40 1.80
C TYR A 523 10.12 16.23 0.96
N LEU A 524 9.03 15.68 0.41
CA LEU A 524 8.03 16.48 -0.34
C LEU A 524 7.38 17.59 0.49
N SER A 525 7.20 17.39 1.80
CA SER A 525 6.68 18.45 2.69
C SER A 525 7.57 19.69 2.70
N GLN A 526 8.87 19.55 2.42
CA GLN A 526 9.80 20.66 2.35
C GLN A 526 9.54 21.54 1.13
N LEU A 527 9.24 20.95 -0.03
CA LEU A 527 8.86 21.71 -1.24
C LEU A 527 7.53 22.46 -1.05
N LEU A 528 6.56 21.85 -0.36
CA LEU A 528 5.30 22.52 -0.02
C LEU A 528 5.51 23.67 0.97
N LEU A 529 6.39 23.50 1.96
CA LEU A 529 6.79 24.59 2.88
C LEU A 529 7.44 25.74 2.11
N VAL A 530 8.33 25.45 1.17
CA VAL A 530 8.96 26.44 0.30
C VAL A 530 7.91 27.26 -0.46
N CYS A 531 6.84 26.62 -0.97
CA CYS A 531 5.72 27.34 -1.59
C CYS A 531 5.00 28.28 -0.60
N CYS A 532 4.75 27.84 0.63
CA CYS A 532 4.11 28.69 1.65
C CYS A 532 4.97 29.92 2.00
N PHE A 533 6.28 29.76 2.10
CA PHE A 533 7.21 30.86 2.37
C PHE A 533 7.40 31.78 1.15
N ALA A 534 7.45 31.22 -0.06
CA ALA A 534 7.45 31.99 -1.30
C ALA A 534 6.25 32.95 -1.39
N GLU A 535 5.05 32.47 -1.05
CA GLU A 535 3.85 33.31 -1.04
C GLU A 535 3.92 34.44 0.02
N ARG A 536 4.55 34.20 1.18
CA ARG A 536 4.74 35.25 2.20
C ARG A 536 5.78 36.30 1.77
N LEU A 537 6.85 35.87 1.12
CA LEU A 537 7.86 36.77 0.53
C LEU A 537 7.24 37.64 -0.56
N LEU A 538 6.45 37.03 -1.46
CA LEU A 538 5.76 37.74 -2.53
C LEU A 538 4.76 38.78 -2.01
N LYS A 539 4.05 38.45 -0.91
CA LYS A 539 3.16 39.38 -0.19
C LYS A 539 3.91 40.40 0.68
N LYS A 540 5.25 40.43 0.62
CA LYS A 540 6.13 41.30 1.43
C LYS A 540 5.86 41.22 2.94
N LYS A 541 5.38 40.07 3.44
CA LYS A 541 5.12 39.84 4.87
C LYS A 541 6.40 39.49 5.64
N ILE A 542 7.40 38.98 4.94
CA ILE A 542 8.72 38.57 5.44
C ILE A 542 9.76 38.87 4.35
N THR A 543 11.05 38.86 4.71
CA THR A 543 12.20 38.92 3.80
C THR A 543 13.14 37.73 4.04
N LEU A 544 14.12 37.52 3.16
CA LEU A 544 15.10 36.44 3.32
C LEU A 544 16.02 36.63 4.53
N GLU A 545 16.21 37.87 4.96
CA GLU A 545 17.00 38.29 6.10
C GLU A 545 16.20 38.23 7.41
N THR A 546 14.91 37.87 7.35
CA THR A 546 14.05 37.82 8.54
C THR A 546 14.63 36.82 9.55
N PRO A 547 14.91 37.26 10.79
CA PRO A 547 15.45 36.41 11.83
C PRO A 547 14.39 35.44 12.35
N ILE A 548 14.70 34.15 12.36
CA ILE A 548 13.87 33.07 12.87
C ILE A 548 14.50 32.50 14.13
N ALA A 549 13.75 32.52 15.24
CA ALA A 549 14.21 31.95 16.50
C ALA A 549 14.19 30.42 16.45
N VAL A 550 15.33 29.80 16.80
CA VAL A 550 15.47 28.35 16.85
C VAL A 550 14.83 27.80 18.11
N ARG A 551 13.79 26.98 17.91
CA ARG A 551 13.10 26.23 18.96
C ARG A 551 13.74 24.87 19.15
N GLY A 552 13.57 24.27 20.34
CA GLY A 552 14.14 22.96 20.65
C GLY A 552 13.47 21.84 19.87
N ILE A 553 14.27 20.95 19.26
CA ILE A 553 13.80 19.79 18.51
C ILE A 553 14.26 18.52 19.23
N ALA A 554 13.39 17.53 19.37
CA ALA A 554 13.72 16.28 20.05
C ALA A 554 14.89 15.56 19.35
N ALA A 555 15.90 15.12 20.11
CA ALA A 555 17.09 14.45 19.58
C ALA A 555 16.74 13.21 18.74
N ASP A 556 15.71 12.46 19.15
CA ASP A 556 15.22 11.28 18.42
C ASP A 556 14.69 11.58 17.02
N ILE A 557 14.26 12.82 16.76
CA ILE A 557 13.81 13.24 15.43
C ILE A 557 15.01 13.44 14.49
N LEU A 558 16.15 13.90 15.02
CA LEU A 558 17.34 14.22 14.24
C LEU A 558 18.26 13.00 14.04
N LYS A 559 18.15 11.99 14.90
CA LYS A 559 18.96 10.76 14.82
C LYS A 559 18.81 10.10 13.45
N GLY A 560 19.91 10.03 12.69
CA GLY A 560 19.97 9.40 11.37
C GLY A 560 19.26 10.17 10.24
N ASN A 561 18.88 11.44 10.46
CA ASN A 561 18.26 12.30 9.44
C ASN A 561 19.16 13.51 9.14
N PRO A 562 19.12 14.06 7.90
CA PRO A 562 19.89 15.26 7.57
C PRO A 562 19.47 16.45 8.45
N ALA A 563 20.45 17.22 8.92
CA ALA A 563 20.26 18.36 9.80
C ALA A 563 21.42 19.34 9.67
N ILE A 564 21.15 20.63 9.92
CA ILE A 564 22.18 21.69 9.94
C ILE A 564 22.65 22.04 11.37
N GLY A 565 22.17 21.31 12.38
CA GLY A 565 22.68 21.41 13.75
C GLY A 565 22.19 22.66 14.49
N LEU A 566 20.92 23.02 14.30
CA LEU A 566 20.33 24.22 14.91
C LEU A 566 20.43 24.20 16.45
N GLN A 567 21.00 25.25 17.04
CA GLN A 567 21.13 25.38 18.50
C GLN A 567 19.92 26.07 19.12
N ARG A 568 19.33 25.47 20.15
CA ARG A 568 18.17 26.04 20.86
C ARG A 568 18.50 27.45 21.39
N GLY A 569 17.60 28.41 21.13
CA GLY A 569 17.75 29.79 21.58
C GLY A 569 18.62 30.66 20.67
N SER A 570 19.28 30.08 19.66
CA SER A 570 19.93 30.85 18.59
C SER A 570 18.90 31.44 17.63
N THR A 571 19.36 32.32 16.74
CA THR A 571 18.56 32.91 15.66
C THR A 571 19.23 32.61 14.33
N MET A 572 18.44 32.26 13.32
CA MET A 572 18.89 31.97 11.96
C MET A 572 18.11 32.81 10.96
N GLN A 573 18.75 33.22 9.87
CA GLN A 573 18.04 33.89 8.77
C GLN A 573 17.13 32.88 8.05
N LEU A 574 15.96 33.36 7.60
CA LEU A 574 15.04 32.57 6.77
C LEU A 574 15.76 31.93 5.58
N LYS A 575 16.65 32.69 4.91
CA LYS A 575 17.47 32.20 3.79
C LYS A 575 18.24 30.93 4.17
N SER A 576 18.95 30.93 5.28
CA SER A 576 19.77 29.80 5.72
C SER A 576 18.94 28.56 6.01
N LEU A 577 17.74 28.72 6.57
CA LEU A 577 16.82 27.60 6.82
C LEU A 577 16.26 27.02 5.51
N LEU A 578 15.88 27.87 4.56
CA LEU A 578 15.42 27.44 3.23
C LEU A 578 16.54 26.72 2.45
N GLN A 579 17.76 27.26 2.50
CA GLN A 579 18.95 26.64 1.89
C GLN A 579 19.24 25.29 2.53
N GLY A 580 19.18 25.18 3.86
CA GLY A 580 19.35 23.90 4.57
C GLY A 580 18.37 22.83 4.10
N MET A 581 17.10 23.20 3.87
CA MET A 581 16.09 22.29 3.30
C MET A 581 16.39 21.92 1.85
N LEU A 582 16.61 22.88 0.96
CA LEU A 582 16.73 22.62 -0.47
C LEU A 582 18.07 21.98 -0.89
N ILE A 583 19.15 22.23 -0.14
CA ILE A 583 20.49 21.74 -0.45
C ILE A 583 20.80 20.45 0.32
N HIS A 584 20.38 20.37 1.59
CA HIS A 584 20.76 19.28 2.49
C HIS A 584 19.57 18.45 3.01
N ASN A 585 18.33 18.75 2.60
CA ASN A 585 17.11 18.12 3.12
C ASN A 585 16.97 18.23 4.66
N ALA A 586 17.50 19.30 5.26
CA ALA A 586 17.63 19.47 6.69
C ALA A 586 16.27 19.43 7.43
N CYS A 587 16.07 18.38 8.23
CA CYS A 587 14.82 18.14 8.95
C CYS A 587 14.59 19.14 10.09
N ASP A 588 15.67 19.59 10.76
CA ASP A 588 15.61 20.61 11.79
C ASP A 588 15.15 21.96 11.24
N ALA A 589 15.67 22.37 10.08
CA ALA A 589 15.23 23.56 9.38
C ALA A 589 13.75 23.49 8.99
N ALA A 590 13.30 22.35 8.44
CA ALA A 590 11.89 22.16 8.05
C ALA A 590 10.92 22.26 9.23
N ILE A 591 11.27 21.66 10.37
CA ILE A 591 10.45 21.73 11.60
C ILE A 591 10.37 23.16 12.10
N ASN A 592 11.52 23.86 12.18
CA ASN A 592 11.56 25.21 12.70
C ASN A 592 10.77 26.19 11.80
N LEU A 593 10.88 26.05 10.48
CA LEU A 593 10.09 26.82 9.53
C LEU A 593 8.59 26.50 9.61
N ALA A 594 8.22 25.23 9.80
CA ALA A 594 6.82 24.86 9.98
C ALA A 594 6.19 25.49 11.23
N GLU A 595 6.91 25.50 12.35
CA GLU A 595 6.46 26.15 13.58
C GLU A 595 6.38 27.67 13.43
N GLN A 596 7.33 28.28 12.72
CA GLN A 596 7.27 29.72 12.41
C GLN A 596 6.08 30.06 11.50
N LEU A 597 5.73 29.16 10.58
CA LEU A 597 4.64 29.37 9.63
C LEU A 597 3.27 29.37 10.33
N ALA A 598 3.04 28.42 11.24
CA ALA A 598 1.69 28.11 11.74
C ALA A 598 1.58 27.96 13.27
N GLY A 599 2.64 28.30 14.02
CA GLY A 599 2.70 28.17 15.48
C GLY A 599 3.03 26.76 15.98
N SER A 600 2.63 25.72 15.25
CA SER A 600 2.95 24.31 15.54
C SER A 600 3.11 23.47 14.28
N CYS A 601 3.81 22.33 14.39
CA CYS A 601 3.94 21.36 13.31
C CYS A 601 2.60 20.77 12.85
N ALA A 602 1.64 20.61 13.77
CA ALA A 602 0.31 20.07 13.44
C ALA A 602 -0.49 21.05 12.58
N SER A 603 -0.51 22.33 12.97
CA SER A 603 -1.16 23.40 12.20
C SER A 603 -0.51 23.57 10.83
N ALA A 604 0.82 23.51 10.77
CA ALA A 604 1.55 23.59 9.50
C ALA A 604 1.21 22.41 8.59
N LEU A 605 1.15 21.17 9.11
CA LEU A 605 0.77 20.01 8.32
C LEU A 605 -0.63 20.15 7.70
N THR A 606 -1.59 20.73 8.44
CA THR A 606 -2.92 21.04 7.92
C THR A 606 -2.84 22.01 6.74
N LEU A 607 -2.06 23.09 6.86
CA LEU A 607 -1.85 24.05 5.75
C LEU A 607 -1.19 23.39 4.53
N LEU A 608 -0.17 22.55 4.73
CA LEU A 608 0.49 21.87 3.62
C LEU A 608 -0.44 20.90 2.89
N ARG A 609 -1.33 20.21 3.62
CA ARG A 609 -2.36 19.35 3.02
C ARG A 609 -3.40 20.15 2.27
N GLN A 610 -3.81 21.29 2.82
CA GLN A 610 -4.72 22.21 2.13
C GLN A 610 -4.10 22.71 0.82
N LEU A 611 -2.83 23.15 0.85
CA LEU A 611 -2.11 23.56 -0.35
C LEU A 611 -2.05 22.42 -1.38
N ALA A 612 -1.72 21.20 -0.98
CA ALA A 612 -1.72 20.06 -1.90
C ALA A 612 -3.09 19.84 -2.57
N THR A 613 -4.19 19.99 -1.82
CA THR A 613 -5.56 19.94 -2.36
C THR A 613 -5.82 21.09 -3.34
N GLU A 614 -5.44 22.32 -3.00
CA GLU A 614 -5.59 23.50 -3.87
C GLU A 614 -4.82 23.36 -5.19
N LEU A 615 -3.68 22.66 -5.17
CA LEU A 615 -2.87 22.35 -6.34
C LEU A 615 -3.36 21.12 -7.12
N ASN A 616 -4.52 20.55 -6.76
CA ASN A 616 -5.08 19.33 -7.36
C ASN A 616 -4.12 18.13 -7.29
N MET A 617 -3.30 18.04 -6.23
CA MET A 617 -2.41 16.90 -5.97
C MET A 617 -3.19 15.75 -5.32
N GLY A 618 -4.23 15.26 -5.99
CA GLY A 618 -5.23 14.34 -5.41
C GLY A 618 -4.68 12.98 -4.96
N GLN A 619 -3.48 12.60 -5.39
CA GLN A 619 -2.81 11.36 -4.99
C GLN A 619 -1.76 11.58 -3.90
N THR A 620 -1.55 12.83 -3.47
CA THR A 620 -0.54 13.20 -2.50
C THR A 620 -1.09 13.12 -1.07
N ARG A 621 -0.38 12.38 -0.22
CA ARG A 621 -0.62 12.32 1.22
C ARG A 621 0.71 12.50 1.95
N ILE A 622 0.79 13.53 2.77
CA ILE A 622 1.91 13.79 3.69
C ILE A 622 1.44 13.64 5.14
N ASN A 623 2.32 13.12 6.00
CA ASN A 623 2.00 12.80 7.39
C ASN A 623 2.91 13.51 8.41
N ASN A 624 3.87 14.31 7.94
CA ASN A 624 4.73 15.14 8.78
C ASN A 624 5.26 16.33 7.97
N VAL A 625 5.81 17.32 8.67
CA VAL A 625 6.44 18.52 8.08
C VAL A 625 7.94 18.35 7.86
N SER A 626 8.60 17.47 8.62
CA SER A 626 10.06 17.35 8.62
C SER A 626 10.62 16.77 7.32
N GLY A 627 9.81 16.06 6.55
CA GLY A 627 10.23 15.36 5.33
C GLY A 627 10.65 13.91 5.56
N ARG A 628 10.52 13.40 6.79
CA ARG A 628 10.91 12.01 7.11
C ARG A 628 9.92 11.02 6.53
N ALA A 629 10.39 9.85 6.16
CA ALA A 629 9.51 8.75 5.74
C ALA A 629 8.64 8.27 6.91
N ARG A 630 7.32 8.19 6.69
CA ARG A 630 6.31 7.66 7.60
C ARG A 630 5.32 6.78 6.83
N PRO A 631 4.77 5.73 7.46
CA PRO A 631 3.73 4.91 6.84
C PRO A 631 2.56 5.74 6.31
N GLY A 632 2.02 5.35 5.16
CA GLY A 632 0.87 5.98 4.53
C GLY A 632 1.16 7.30 3.79
N GLN A 633 2.42 7.74 3.69
CA GLN A 633 2.77 8.85 2.80
C GLN A 633 2.87 8.35 1.35
N ARG A 634 2.33 9.12 0.40
CA ARG A 634 2.36 8.80 -1.03
C ARG A 634 2.30 10.07 -1.88
N THR A 635 2.83 10.01 -3.10
CA THR A 635 2.61 11.00 -4.18
C THR A 635 2.79 10.31 -5.53
N THR A 636 2.65 11.07 -6.63
CA THR A 636 2.86 10.63 -8.01
C THR A 636 3.72 11.66 -8.75
N LEU A 637 4.40 11.28 -9.84
CA LEU A 637 5.16 12.26 -10.64
C LEU A 637 4.24 13.31 -11.27
N ALA A 638 2.99 12.94 -11.60
CA ALA A 638 1.98 13.89 -12.05
C ALA A 638 1.70 14.99 -11.01
N ASP A 639 1.60 14.64 -9.73
CA ASP A 639 1.43 15.62 -8.64
C ASP A 639 2.67 16.51 -8.47
N ILE A 640 3.88 15.94 -8.59
CA ILE A 640 5.13 16.72 -8.56
C ILE A 640 5.19 17.73 -9.71
N ALA A 641 4.79 17.34 -10.92
CA ALA A 641 4.73 18.24 -12.06
C ALA A 641 3.74 19.39 -11.86
N ARG A 642 2.58 19.13 -11.25
CA ARG A 642 1.62 20.19 -10.87
C ARG A 642 2.22 21.17 -9.88
N LEU A 643 2.89 20.66 -8.85
CA LEU A 643 3.57 21.50 -7.85
C LEU A 643 4.64 22.40 -8.50
N MET A 644 5.48 21.84 -9.36
CA MET A 644 6.55 22.59 -10.01
C MET A 644 6.04 23.54 -11.09
N GLY A 645 4.99 23.17 -11.84
CA GLY A 645 4.31 24.06 -12.76
C GLY A 645 3.69 25.27 -12.04
N TYR A 646 3.00 25.03 -10.92
CA TYR A 646 2.51 26.11 -10.06
C TYR A 646 3.64 27.00 -9.55
N PHE A 647 4.74 26.40 -9.08
CA PHE A 647 5.87 27.17 -8.58
C PHE A 647 6.51 28.03 -9.67
N HIS A 648 6.71 27.48 -10.87
CA HIS A 648 7.25 28.19 -12.03
C HIS A 648 6.37 29.38 -12.44
N GLN A 649 5.06 29.17 -12.55
CA GLN A 649 4.10 30.20 -12.97
C GLN A 649 3.97 31.32 -11.92
N ARG A 650 3.95 30.95 -10.64
CA ARG A 650 3.65 31.89 -9.55
C ARG A 650 4.89 32.59 -9.00
N TYR A 651 6.03 31.91 -8.99
CA TYR A 651 7.28 32.39 -8.36
C TYR A 651 8.51 32.25 -9.27
N PRO A 652 8.48 32.73 -10.53
CA PRO A 652 9.58 32.50 -11.49
C PRO A 652 10.93 33.05 -11.01
N HIS A 653 10.93 34.16 -10.27
CA HIS A 653 12.14 34.79 -9.70
C HIS A 653 12.77 33.99 -8.56
N LEU A 654 12.04 33.03 -7.95
CA LEU A 654 12.52 32.17 -6.86
C LEU A 654 13.00 30.80 -7.37
N LEU A 655 12.87 30.51 -8.67
CA LEU A 655 13.38 29.26 -9.26
C LEU A 655 14.89 29.09 -9.07
N THR A 656 15.62 30.19 -8.94
CA THR A 656 17.07 30.20 -8.68
C THR A 656 17.46 29.48 -7.40
N TRP A 657 16.54 29.29 -6.44
CA TRP A 657 16.78 28.47 -5.25
C TRP A 657 17.07 27.00 -5.59
N PHE A 658 16.53 26.51 -6.71
CA PHE A 658 16.86 25.16 -7.19
C PHE A 658 18.20 25.10 -7.91
N SER A 659 18.79 26.22 -8.33
CA SER A 659 20.13 26.27 -8.96
C SER A 659 21.28 26.42 -7.95
N GLU A 660 20.99 26.76 -6.69
CA GLU A 660 22.03 26.81 -5.65
C GLU A 660 22.54 25.39 -5.34
N HIS A 661 23.85 25.17 -5.43
CA HIS A 661 24.49 23.86 -5.24
C HIS A 661 25.26 23.75 -3.93
N GLU A 662 25.71 24.88 -3.37
CA GLU A 662 26.42 24.98 -2.11
C GLU A 662 25.89 26.17 -1.29
N ALA A 663 25.84 26.02 0.02
CA ALA A 663 25.57 27.12 0.94
C ALA A 663 26.44 27.01 2.20
N VAL A 664 26.95 28.15 2.64
CA VAL A 664 27.58 28.30 3.95
C VAL A 664 26.49 28.66 4.96
N ILE A 665 26.27 27.78 5.93
CA ILE A 665 25.26 27.92 6.97
C ILE A 665 25.97 27.82 8.31
N SER A 666 26.01 28.92 9.05
CA SER A 666 26.84 29.06 10.24
C SER A 666 28.32 28.79 9.91
N GLU A 667 28.96 27.82 10.56
CA GLU A 667 30.35 27.41 10.28
C GLU A 667 30.45 26.24 9.29
N GLY A 668 29.31 25.68 8.85
CA GLY A 668 29.26 24.52 7.97
C GLY A 668 29.11 24.87 6.50
N VAL A 669 29.76 24.10 5.62
CA VAL A 669 29.59 24.14 4.18
C VAL A 669 28.75 22.96 3.74
N TYR A 670 27.58 23.21 3.15
CA TYR A 670 26.63 22.19 2.74
C TYR A 670 26.53 22.17 1.22
N ARG A 671 26.64 20.98 0.62
CA ARG A 671 26.55 20.75 -0.83
C ARG A 671 25.43 19.78 -1.16
N LYS A 672 24.78 20.00 -2.31
CA LYS A 672 23.85 19.01 -2.87
C LYS A 672 24.58 17.69 -3.12
N THR A 673 23.86 16.60 -3.01
CA THR A 673 24.42 15.26 -3.25
C THR A 673 24.60 14.94 -4.72
N SER A 674 23.89 15.65 -5.61
CA SER A 674 23.84 15.41 -7.04
C SER A 674 24.83 16.30 -7.79
N ASN A 675 25.46 15.72 -8.83
CA ASN A 675 26.50 16.36 -9.64
C ASN A 675 26.01 16.76 -11.04
N LEU A 676 24.71 16.96 -11.25
CA LEU A 676 24.20 17.35 -12.57
C LEU A 676 24.52 18.81 -12.93
N HIS A 677 24.88 19.63 -11.94
CA HIS A 677 25.26 21.02 -12.16
C HIS A 677 26.69 21.17 -12.72
N ASP A 678 27.65 20.39 -12.21
CA ASP A 678 29.09 20.62 -12.46
C ASP A 678 29.49 20.47 -13.93
N ASN A 679 28.72 19.72 -14.71
CA ASN A 679 28.92 19.54 -16.15
C ASN A 679 27.86 20.28 -17.00
N GLY A 680 27.03 21.12 -16.39
CA GLY A 680 25.95 21.84 -17.08
C GLY A 680 24.76 20.97 -17.51
N SER A 681 24.68 19.72 -17.05
CA SER A 681 23.56 18.81 -17.37
C SER A 681 22.21 19.33 -16.89
N ALA A 682 22.17 19.99 -15.73
CA ALA A 682 20.97 20.59 -15.17
C ALA A 682 21.24 22.01 -14.62
N TRP A 683 20.31 22.92 -14.85
CA TRP A 683 20.32 24.27 -14.30
C TRP A 683 19.82 24.30 -12.85
N GLY A 684 18.76 23.57 -12.53
CA GLY A 684 18.17 23.47 -11.19
C GLY A 684 17.91 22.01 -10.79
N GLN A 685 17.91 21.68 -9.50
CA GLN A 685 17.59 20.31 -9.06
C GLN A 685 17.09 20.22 -7.62
N PHE A 686 16.40 19.11 -7.33
CA PHE A 686 16.05 18.66 -5.99
C PHE A 686 16.13 17.13 -5.92
N SER A 687 16.83 16.59 -4.92
CA SER A 687 17.05 15.14 -4.78
C SER A 687 16.67 14.67 -3.37
N ALA A 688 15.91 13.58 -3.30
CA ALA A 688 15.30 13.05 -2.08
C ALA A 688 15.52 11.52 -1.96
N GLY A 689 16.76 11.09 -2.14
CA GLY A 689 17.15 9.67 -2.08
C GLY A 689 16.79 8.91 -3.36
N HIS A 690 15.58 8.33 -3.40
CA HIS A 690 15.11 7.46 -4.49
C HIS A 690 14.20 8.17 -5.51
N TRP A 691 13.99 9.48 -5.33
CA TRP A 691 13.24 10.31 -6.25
C TRP A 691 13.81 11.73 -6.25
N GLY A 692 13.51 12.48 -7.30
CA GLY A 692 13.94 13.86 -7.45
C GLY A 692 13.57 14.43 -8.80
N PHE A 693 13.98 15.67 -9.02
CA PHE A 693 13.82 16.33 -10.31
C PHE A 693 15.01 17.21 -10.66
N ALA A 694 15.16 17.44 -11.96
CA ALA A 694 16.10 18.37 -12.56
C ALA A 694 15.34 19.33 -13.49
N LEU A 695 15.81 20.57 -13.54
CA LEU A 695 15.31 21.65 -14.35
C LEU A 695 16.38 22.04 -15.37
N GLN A 696 16.01 22.18 -16.63
CA GLN A 696 16.93 22.59 -17.69
C GLN A 696 16.25 23.55 -18.67
N TRP A 697 16.96 24.59 -19.06
CA TRP A 697 16.55 25.48 -20.13
C TRP A 697 16.98 24.90 -21.48
N VAL A 698 16.05 24.75 -22.41
CA VAL A 698 16.29 24.31 -23.80
C VAL A 698 15.53 25.26 -24.71
N ASP A 699 16.25 25.91 -25.63
CA ASP A 699 15.68 26.88 -26.59
C ASP A 699 14.79 27.97 -25.94
N GLY A 700 15.14 28.40 -24.72
CA GLY A 700 14.40 29.42 -23.98
C GLY A 700 13.19 28.90 -23.18
N GLU A 701 12.90 27.60 -23.24
CA GLU A 701 11.82 26.96 -22.49
C GLU A 701 12.36 26.13 -21.32
N LEU A 702 11.61 26.10 -20.21
CA LEU A 702 12.01 25.38 -19.00
C LEU A 702 11.42 23.97 -18.97
N TRP A 703 12.30 22.97 -19.01
CA TRP A 703 11.96 21.56 -18.92
C TRP A 703 12.18 21.00 -17.52
N LEU A 704 11.24 20.17 -17.08
CA LEU A 704 11.29 19.41 -15.83
C LEU A 704 11.46 17.92 -16.15
N ALA A 705 12.58 17.36 -15.73
CA ALA A 705 12.80 15.92 -15.67
C ALA A 705 12.53 15.44 -14.24
N CYS A 706 11.64 14.46 -14.05
CA CYS A 706 11.33 13.86 -12.75
C CYS A 706 11.52 12.35 -12.81
N ILE A 707 12.08 11.80 -11.74
CA ILE A 707 12.30 10.37 -11.56
C ILE A 707 11.83 9.97 -10.16
N ALA A 708 11.19 8.80 -10.08
CA ALA A 708 10.93 8.11 -8.82
C ALA A 708 11.24 6.61 -8.94
N GLY A 709 11.64 5.98 -7.82
CA GLY A 709 11.99 4.56 -7.78
C GLY A 709 13.44 4.25 -8.13
N ALA A 710 14.33 5.24 -8.12
CA ALA A 710 15.76 5.02 -8.35
C ALA A 710 16.37 4.15 -7.24
N ASP A 711 17.31 3.27 -7.58
CA ASP A 711 17.93 2.34 -6.62
C ASP A 711 18.83 3.06 -5.60
N ASP A 712 19.51 4.12 -6.04
CA ASP A 712 20.37 4.99 -5.23
C ASP A 712 20.52 6.38 -5.88
N ALA A 713 21.28 7.26 -5.23
CA ALA A 713 21.47 8.64 -5.68
C ALA A 713 22.19 8.74 -7.05
N PHE A 714 23.11 7.82 -7.36
CA PHE A 714 23.78 7.82 -8.66
C PHE A 714 22.82 7.38 -9.76
N HIS A 715 22.01 6.34 -9.50
CA HIS A 715 20.97 5.92 -10.43
C HIS A 715 19.95 7.06 -10.68
N LEU A 716 19.58 7.82 -9.64
CA LEU A 716 18.71 8.99 -9.80
C LEU A 716 19.31 10.03 -10.76
N ASP A 717 20.57 10.42 -10.54
CA ASP A 717 21.28 11.38 -11.40
C ASP A 717 21.40 10.85 -12.83
N TYR A 718 21.74 9.57 -13.00
CA TYR A 718 21.83 8.94 -14.31
C TYR A 718 20.51 9.04 -15.10
N GLN A 719 19.38 8.74 -14.45
CA GLN A 719 18.07 8.77 -15.10
C GLN A 719 17.61 10.20 -15.42
N LEU A 720 17.89 11.16 -14.54
CA LEU A 720 17.61 12.57 -14.79
C LEU A 720 18.43 13.10 -15.96
N ASP A 721 19.73 12.79 -16.01
CA ASP A 721 20.60 13.14 -17.13
C ASP A 721 20.12 12.48 -18.43
N ALA A 722 19.65 11.23 -18.38
CA ALA A 722 19.16 10.51 -19.55
C ALA A 722 17.89 11.12 -20.14
N LEU A 723 16.95 11.58 -19.29
CA LEU A 723 15.77 12.31 -19.77
C LEU A 723 16.16 13.63 -20.44
N LEU A 724 17.10 14.37 -19.84
CA LEU A 724 17.58 15.64 -20.37
C LEU A 724 18.50 15.50 -21.60
N ALA A 725 19.12 14.33 -21.79
CA ALA A 725 19.96 14.03 -22.95
C ALA A 725 19.16 13.66 -24.20
N GLY A 726 17.86 13.40 -24.12
CA GLY A 726 16.99 13.08 -25.27
C GLY A 726 16.89 14.19 -26.33
N PHE A 727 17.58 15.31 -26.13
CA PHE A 727 17.73 16.42 -27.08
C PHE A 727 19.02 16.34 -27.91
N ASP A 728 19.97 15.47 -27.53
CA ASP A 728 21.28 15.36 -28.16
C ASP A 728 21.36 14.13 -29.08
N THR A 729 21.79 14.32 -30.32
CA THR A 729 22.11 13.22 -31.25
C THR A 729 23.57 12.83 -31.13
N LEU A 730 23.89 11.68 -30.54
CA LEU A 730 25.17 11.01 -30.81
C LEU A 730 25.01 9.49 -30.69
N CYS A 731 25.53 8.78 -31.69
CA CYS A 731 25.82 7.36 -31.60
C CYS A 731 27.01 7.06 -32.51
N GLU A 732 28.16 6.66 -31.94
CA GLU A 732 29.06 5.72 -32.61
C GLU A 732 28.85 4.34 -31.94
N PRO A 733 28.61 3.28 -32.72
CA PRO A 733 28.37 1.96 -32.15
C PRO A 733 29.62 1.40 -31.47
N ALA A 734 29.42 0.63 -30.40
CA ALA A 734 30.49 -0.12 -29.76
C ALA A 734 31.02 -1.25 -30.66
N ASP A 735 32.33 -1.52 -30.57
CA ASP A 735 33.00 -2.57 -31.34
C ASP A 735 32.51 -3.97 -30.92
N ALA A 736 31.55 -4.53 -31.67
CA ALA A 736 31.07 -5.89 -31.47
C ALA A 736 32.07 -6.90 -32.08
N ARG A 737 32.64 -7.78 -31.26
CA ARG A 737 33.58 -8.81 -31.73
C ARG A 737 32.92 -10.19 -31.72
N GLN A 738 32.51 -10.65 -32.89
CA GLN A 738 31.83 -11.93 -33.04
C GLN A 738 32.84 -13.09 -33.12
N ILE A 739 32.87 -13.93 -32.09
CA ILE A 739 33.43 -15.30 -32.19
C ILE A 739 32.29 -16.18 -32.67
N ASN A 740 32.51 -17.03 -33.67
CA ASN A 740 31.56 -18.05 -34.13
C ASN A 740 32.22 -19.42 -33.99
N SER A 741 31.96 -20.10 -32.87
CA SER A 741 32.47 -21.46 -32.59
C SER A 741 31.39 -22.29 -31.89
N PRO A 742 31.30 -23.62 -32.13
CA PRO A 742 30.39 -24.49 -31.39
C PRO A 742 30.68 -24.50 -29.87
N GLU A 743 31.96 -24.42 -29.48
CA GLU A 743 32.41 -24.29 -28.09
C GLU A 743 33.60 -23.32 -28.06
N ALA A 744 33.76 -22.54 -26.99
CA ALA A 744 34.91 -21.66 -26.82
C ALA A 744 35.37 -21.59 -25.37
N THR A 745 36.68 -21.45 -25.19
CA THR A 745 37.34 -21.14 -23.91
C THR A 745 37.61 -19.64 -23.81
N VAL A 746 36.86 -18.96 -22.96
CA VAL A 746 37.06 -17.54 -22.63
C VAL A 746 37.88 -17.44 -21.35
N THR A 747 39.04 -16.78 -21.41
CA THR A 747 39.95 -16.57 -20.28
C THR A 747 39.87 -15.14 -19.77
N LEU A 748 39.74 -14.99 -18.46
CA LEU A 748 39.69 -13.69 -17.79
C LEU A 748 40.87 -13.55 -16.83
N LEU A 749 41.56 -12.43 -16.96
CA LEU A 749 42.66 -12.03 -16.07
C LEU A 749 42.17 -10.95 -15.12
N GLY A 750 42.59 -11.09 -13.86
CA GLY A 750 42.40 -10.08 -12.83
C GLY A 750 43.23 -8.82 -13.08
N ASP A 751 43.48 -8.08 -12.01
CA ASP A 751 44.09 -6.75 -12.08
C ASP A 751 45.43 -6.82 -12.82
N THR A 752 45.53 -6.02 -13.89
CA THR A 752 46.63 -6.06 -14.85
C THR A 752 47.19 -4.66 -15.08
N TYR A 753 48.47 -4.46 -14.73
CA TYR A 753 49.24 -3.24 -14.90
C TYR A 753 50.76 -3.53 -14.84
N PHE A 754 51.52 -3.02 -15.81
CA PHE A 754 52.97 -3.27 -15.93
C PHE A 754 53.83 -2.49 -14.93
N GLY A 755 53.24 -1.54 -14.19
CA GLY A 755 53.89 -0.93 -13.03
C GLY A 755 54.73 0.31 -13.32
N GLU A 756 54.61 0.93 -14.49
CA GLU A 756 55.44 2.05 -14.94
C GLU A 756 55.54 3.19 -13.91
N TRP A 757 54.42 3.56 -13.29
CA TRP A 757 54.37 4.54 -12.19
C TRP A 757 55.18 4.09 -10.96
N TYR A 758 55.08 2.82 -10.56
CA TYR A 758 55.88 2.27 -9.46
C TYR A 758 57.35 2.19 -9.83
N THR A 759 57.66 1.81 -11.07
CA THR A 759 59.02 1.76 -11.62
C THR A 759 59.68 3.14 -11.57
N ARG A 760 58.99 4.20 -11.99
CA ARG A 760 59.51 5.58 -11.88
C ARG A 760 59.88 5.94 -10.43
N GLN A 761 59.07 5.54 -9.45
CA GLN A 761 59.37 5.79 -8.03
C GLN A 761 60.51 4.94 -7.49
N ARG A 762 60.59 3.66 -7.89
CA ARG A 762 61.69 2.76 -7.52
C ARG A 762 63.01 3.25 -8.12
N GLN A 763 63.00 3.61 -9.40
CA GLN A 763 64.14 4.18 -10.12
C GLN A 763 64.64 5.48 -9.47
N ALA A 764 63.74 6.38 -9.07
CA ALA A 764 64.10 7.61 -8.35
C ALA A 764 64.79 7.35 -7.00
N ARG A 765 64.62 6.15 -6.42
CA ARG A 765 65.27 5.70 -5.18
C ARG A 765 66.49 4.80 -5.44
N GLY A 766 66.91 4.63 -6.70
CA GLY A 766 67.99 3.73 -7.08
C GLY A 766 67.65 2.25 -6.91
N ILE A 767 66.36 1.91 -6.87
CA ILE A 767 65.88 0.53 -6.74
C ILE A 767 65.56 -0.01 -8.14
N ASP A 768 66.32 -1.03 -8.53
CA ASP A 768 66.12 -1.74 -9.78
C ASP A 768 64.93 -2.72 -9.68
N ASP A 769 64.19 -2.89 -10.77
CA ASP A 769 63.00 -3.76 -10.82
C ASP A 769 62.90 -4.55 -12.13
N ALA A 770 61.90 -5.44 -12.20
CA ALA A 770 61.72 -6.32 -13.33
C ALA A 770 61.48 -5.59 -14.65
N LEU A 771 60.72 -4.49 -14.64
CA LEU A 771 60.41 -3.72 -15.84
C LEU A 771 61.67 -3.05 -16.41
N GLN A 772 62.54 -2.54 -15.54
CA GLN A 772 63.85 -1.97 -15.92
C GLN A 772 64.79 -3.03 -16.52
N ARG A 773 64.87 -4.22 -15.91
CA ARG A 773 65.83 -5.27 -16.32
C ARG A 773 65.40 -6.10 -17.51
N HIS A 774 64.12 -6.44 -17.57
CA HIS A 774 63.60 -7.51 -18.43
C HIS A 774 62.46 -7.04 -19.35
N GLY A 775 61.98 -5.81 -19.19
CA GLY A 775 60.89 -5.26 -19.99
C GLY A 775 59.52 -5.85 -19.65
N TYR A 776 58.55 -5.54 -20.51
CA TYR A 776 57.13 -5.80 -20.28
C TYR A 776 56.75 -7.29 -20.30
N ASP A 777 57.53 -8.13 -20.99
CA ASP A 777 57.22 -9.54 -21.17
C ASP A 777 57.48 -10.39 -19.93
N HIS A 778 58.37 -9.93 -19.05
CA HIS A 778 58.83 -10.69 -17.88
C HIS A 778 57.68 -11.17 -17.00
N SER A 779 56.71 -10.30 -16.76
CA SER A 779 55.59 -10.58 -15.86
C SER A 779 54.61 -11.63 -16.40
N PHE A 780 54.58 -11.87 -17.71
CA PHE A 780 53.73 -12.89 -18.30
C PHE A 780 54.42 -14.26 -18.44
N ALA A 781 55.76 -14.32 -18.41
CA ALA A 781 56.50 -15.49 -18.85
C ALA A 781 56.08 -16.81 -18.16
N ALA A 782 55.85 -16.79 -16.84
CA ALA A 782 55.47 -18.00 -16.09
C ALA A 782 53.97 -18.35 -16.15
N ILE A 783 53.10 -17.40 -16.56
CA ILE A 783 51.66 -17.65 -16.72
C ILE A 783 51.21 -17.73 -18.19
N ALA A 784 52.08 -17.41 -19.15
CA ALA A 784 51.78 -17.53 -20.58
C ALA A 784 51.25 -18.91 -20.98
N PRO A 785 51.74 -20.04 -20.44
CA PRO A 785 51.15 -21.37 -20.71
C PRO A 785 49.69 -21.50 -20.26
N LEU A 786 49.25 -20.73 -19.26
CA LEU A 786 47.85 -20.69 -18.82
C LEU A 786 46.94 -19.88 -19.77
N LEU A 787 47.52 -19.08 -20.66
CA LEU A 787 46.80 -18.32 -21.69
C LEU A 787 46.70 -19.08 -23.02
N GLN A 788 47.55 -20.09 -23.22
CA GLN A 788 47.54 -20.92 -24.42
C GLN A 788 46.26 -21.77 -24.51
N GLY A 789 45.71 -21.88 -25.72
CA GLY A 789 44.49 -22.65 -25.99
C GLY A 789 43.19 -21.90 -25.70
N SER A 790 43.26 -20.63 -25.34
CA SER A 790 42.10 -19.76 -25.17
C SER A 790 41.65 -19.16 -26.50
N ASP A 791 40.36 -19.28 -26.82
CA ASP A 791 39.77 -18.67 -28.02
C ASP A 791 39.60 -17.15 -27.84
N PHE A 792 39.45 -16.71 -26.59
CA PHE A 792 39.35 -15.31 -26.23
C PHE A 792 39.95 -15.04 -24.86
N THR A 793 40.74 -13.98 -24.74
CA THR A 793 41.33 -13.54 -23.47
C THR A 793 41.01 -12.07 -23.20
N LEU A 794 40.54 -11.79 -21.98
CA LEU A 794 40.21 -10.45 -21.50
C LEU A 794 40.95 -10.15 -20.19
N ALA A 795 41.51 -8.95 -20.04
CA ALA A 795 42.19 -8.52 -18.81
C ALA A 795 41.53 -7.30 -18.17
N ASN A 796 41.41 -7.26 -16.84
CA ASN A 796 41.09 -6.03 -16.11
C ASN A 796 42.33 -5.11 -16.10
N PHE A 797 42.36 -4.06 -16.92
CA PHE A 797 43.54 -3.22 -17.11
C PHE A 797 43.48 -1.94 -16.26
N GLU A 798 44.45 -1.74 -15.37
CA GLU A 798 44.37 -0.78 -14.28
C GLU A 798 45.34 0.40 -14.40
N ALA A 799 45.39 1.03 -15.58
CA ALA A 799 46.12 2.27 -15.77
C ALA A 799 45.52 3.11 -16.91
N ALA A 800 45.72 4.42 -16.83
CA ALA A 800 45.53 5.30 -17.97
C ALA A 800 46.80 5.28 -18.85
N LEU A 801 46.65 4.93 -20.12
CA LEU A 801 47.75 4.92 -21.09
C LEU A 801 47.88 6.30 -21.71
N THR A 802 48.83 7.09 -21.23
CA THR A 802 49.05 8.46 -21.72
C THR A 802 50.43 8.98 -21.35
N THR A 803 50.93 9.91 -22.16
CA THR A 803 52.07 10.77 -21.83
C THR A 803 51.64 12.17 -21.38
N ASP A 804 50.37 12.54 -21.60
CA ASP A 804 49.78 13.80 -21.14
C ASP A 804 49.19 13.62 -19.74
N LEU A 805 49.76 14.36 -18.77
CA LEU A 805 49.37 14.37 -17.36
C LEU A 805 48.76 15.72 -16.94
N SER A 806 48.43 16.61 -17.90
CA SER A 806 47.91 17.95 -17.62
C SER A 806 46.59 17.95 -16.84
N ALA A 807 45.78 16.91 -17.01
CA ALA A 807 44.51 16.71 -16.32
C ALA A 807 44.56 15.57 -15.30
N SER A 808 45.76 15.23 -14.80
CA SER A 808 45.94 14.19 -13.79
C SER A 808 45.12 14.43 -12.53
N LEU A 809 44.62 13.35 -11.94
CA LEU A 809 43.91 13.36 -10.66
C LEU A 809 44.86 13.32 -9.45
N GLU A 810 46.16 13.49 -9.67
CA GLU A 810 47.14 13.59 -8.58
C GLU A 810 46.74 14.69 -7.58
N GLY A 811 46.87 14.37 -6.28
CA GLY A 811 46.41 15.25 -5.19
C GLY A 811 44.92 15.13 -4.86
N ARG A 812 44.07 14.65 -5.78
CA ARG A 812 42.64 14.34 -5.55
C ARG A 812 42.42 12.85 -5.28
N LYS A 813 43.22 11.99 -5.91
CA LYS A 813 43.21 10.54 -5.75
C LYS A 813 44.57 10.04 -5.21
N PRO A 814 44.60 9.06 -4.29
CA PRO A 814 45.85 8.60 -3.67
C PRO A 814 46.83 7.93 -4.65
N PHE A 815 46.32 7.28 -5.70
CA PHE A 815 47.13 6.59 -6.70
C PHE A 815 46.61 6.90 -8.10
N CYS A 816 47.46 7.51 -8.92
CA CYS A 816 47.19 7.81 -10.32
C CYS A 816 48.14 7.00 -11.21
N LEU A 817 47.70 5.83 -11.65
CA LEU A 817 48.50 4.87 -12.39
C LEU A 817 48.48 5.22 -13.88
N THR A 818 49.66 5.48 -14.43
CA THR A 818 49.85 5.83 -15.84
C THR A 818 50.92 4.98 -16.48
N GLY A 819 50.67 4.57 -17.73
CA GLY A 819 51.54 3.67 -18.51
C GLY A 819 51.79 4.16 -19.93
N SER A 820 52.67 3.46 -20.65
CA SER A 820 53.04 3.81 -22.02
C SER A 820 52.02 3.29 -23.04
N PRO A 821 51.33 4.14 -23.82
CA PRO A 821 50.38 3.69 -24.84
C PRO A 821 50.93 2.62 -25.77
N VAL A 822 52.15 2.81 -26.28
CA VAL A 822 52.74 1.91 -27.28
C VAL A 822 53.23 0.62 -26.62
N ALA A 823 53.97 0.71 -25.52
CA ALA A 823 54.64 -0.45 -24.94
C ALA A 823 53.65 -1.39 -24.22
N SER A 824 52.69 -0.83 -23.48
CA SER A 824 51.69 -1.65 -22.77
C SER A 824 50.78 -2.38 -23.76
N VAL A 825 50.34 -1.73 -24.83
CA VAL A 825 49.51 -2.37 -25.89
C VAL A 825 50.31 -3.46 -26.62
N ALA A 826 51.55 -3.18 -27.03
CA ALA A 826 52.38 -4.16 -27.72
C ALA A 826 52.61 -5.43 -26.87
N ALA A 827 52.85 -5.27 -25.57
CA ALA A 827 53.02 -6.37 -24.63
C ALA A 827 51.73 -7.21 -24.50
N LEU A 828 50.57 -6.58 -24.37
CA LEU A 828 49.29 -7.28 -24.30
C LEU A 828 48.94 -8.02 -25.60
N CYS A 829 49.19 -7.41 -26.76
CA CYS A 829 49.00 -8.06 -28.07
C CYS A 829 49.86 -9.32 -28.19
N LYS A 830 51.12 -9.27 -27.74
CA LYS A 830 52.04 -10.42 -27.78
C LYS A 830 51.54 -11.61 -26.96
N GLN A 831 50.78 -11.35 -25.88
CA GLN A 831 50.19 -12.40 -25.04
C GLN A 831 48.81 -12.88 -25.52
N GLY A 832 48.32 -12.37 -26.66
CA GLY A 832 47.02 -12.76 -27.21
C GLY A 832 45.83 -12.17 -26.47
N ILE A 833 46.00 -11.05 -25.76
CA ILE A 833 44.87 -10.36 -25.12
C ILE A 833 43.97 -9.73 -26.20
N ASN A 834 42.69 -10.11 -26.19
CA ASN A 834 41.72 -9.68 -27.20
C ASN A 834 40.87 -8.49 -26.76
N ALA A 835 40.69 -8.33 -25.45
CA ALA A 835 39.93 -7.24 -24.85
C ALA A 835 40.48 -6.82 -23.49
N VAL A 836 40.16 -5.59 -23.09
CA VAL A 836 40.43 -5.08 -21.75
C VAL A 836 39.17 -4.50 -21.11
N ALA A 837 39.01 -4.81 -19.84
CA ALA A 837 38.05 -4.18 -18.95
C ALA A 837 38.69 -2.94 -18.32
N LEU A 838 38.11 -1.77 -18.60
CA LEU A 838 38.49 -0.46 -18.06
C LEU A 838 37.48 0.04 -17.03
N GLY A 839 36.47 -0.79 -16.70
CA GLY A 839 35.45 -0.54 -15.69
C GLY A 839 35.97 -0.58 -14.26
N ASN A 840 37.07 0.11 -13.97
CA ASN A 840 37.78 0.07 -12.70
C ASN A 840 38.15 1.48 -12.23
N ASN A 841 38.83 1.56 -11.09
CA ASN A 841 39.20 2.79 -10.42
C ASN A 841 40.40 3.54 -11.07
N HIS A 842 40.97 3.08 -12.20
CA HIS A 842 42.21 3.64 -12.76
C HIS A 842 42.11 4.23 -14.18
N ALA A 843 41.03 3.97 -14.93
CA ALA A 843 40.91 4.45 -16.31
C ALA A 843 40.84 5.99 -16.48
N MET A 844 40.48 6.72 -15.41
CA MET A 844 40.37 8.19 -15.41
C MET A 844 41.53 8.89 -14.69
N ASP A 845 42.60 8.17 -14.34
CA ASP A 845 43.68 8.71 -13.48
C ASP A 845 44.41 9.92 -14.09
N ALA A 846 44.44 10.00 -15.41
CA ALA A 846 44.98 11.15 -16.15
C ALA A 846 43.90 12.06 -16.76
N GLY A 847 42.68 12.02 -16.20
CA GLY A 847 41.53 12.80 -16.66
C GLY A 847 41.05 12.42 -18.06
N LEU A 848 40.27 13.31 -18.68
CA LEU A 848 39.70 13.10 -20.02
C LEU A 848 40.75 12.88 -21.12
N PRO A 849 41.85 13.65 -21.21
CA PRO A 849 42.92 13.38 -22.17
C PRO A 849 43.51 11.98 -22.01
N GLY A 850 43.71 11.54 -20.76
CA GLY A 850 44.17 10.20 -20.44
C GLY A 850 43.21 9.10 -20.88
N LEU A 851 41.92 9.26 -20.62
CA LEU A 851 40.89 8.32 -21.08
C LEU A 851 40.88 8.21 -22.62
N HIS A 852 40.87 9.35 -23.32
CA HIS A 852 40.87 9.37 -24.78
C HIS A 852 42.13 8.71 -25.36
N SER A 853 43.30 9.02 -24.81
CA SER A 853 44.56 8.38 -25.18
C SER A 853 44.51 6.86 -24.96
N THR A 854 43.94 6.42 -23.84
CA THR A 854 43.81 4.99 -23.51
C THR A 854 42.93 4.25 -24.50
N LEU A 855 41.73 4.77 -24.78
CA LEU A 855 40.79 4.18 -25.74
C LEU A 855 41.40 4.15 -27.16
N ALA A 856 42.08 5.22 -27.57
CA ALA A 856 42.74 5.29 -28.87
C ALA A 856 43.89 4.28 -29.00
N ALA A 857 44.70 4.11 -27.95
CA ALA A 857 45.83 3.20 -27.94
C ALA A 857 45.39 1.74 -28.11
N PHE A 858 44.37 1.31 -27.35
CA PHE A 858 43.84 -0.04 -27.48
C PHE A 858 43.15 -0.30 -28.82
N ARG A 859 42.38 0.68 -29.33
CA ARG A 859 41.79 0.61 -30.67
C ARG A 859 42.86 0.45 -31.75
N ALA A 860 43.94 1.21 -31.69
CA ALA A 860 45.06 1.10 -32.62
C ALA A 860 45.77 -0.26 -32.54
N GLY A 861 45.80 -0.89 -31.37
CA GLY A 861 46.33 -2.25 -31.16
C GLY A 861 45.37 -3.39 -31.48
N GLY A 862 44.12 -3.11 -31.90
CA GLY A 862 43.11 -4.15 -32.15
C GLY A 862 42.62 -4.88 -30.89
N ILE A 863 42.75 -4.25 -29.71
CA ILE A 863 42.24 -4.73 -28.43
C ILE A 863 40.92 -4.03 -28.14
N ALA A 864 39.84 -4.79 -27.94
CA ALA A 864 38.53 -4.21 -27.62
C ALA A 864 38.50 -3.65 -26.18
N CYS A 865 37.78 -2.56 -25.96
CA CYS A 865 37.60 -1.96 -24.63
C CYS A 865 36.15 -2.05 -24.17
N ILE A 866 35.94 -2.38 -22.89
CA ILE A 866 34.64 -2.26 -22.22
C ILE A 866 34.78 -1.56 -20.87
N GLY A 867 33.70 -0.94 -20.38
CA GLY A 867 33.65 -0.35 -19.04
C GLY A 867 34.13 1.10 -18.93
N ALA A 868 34.58 1.73 -20.02
CA ALA A 868 34.89 3.16 -20.07
C ALA A 868 34.62 3.74 -21.46
N GLY A 869 34.30 5.03 -21.54
CA GLY A 869 33.90 5.65 -22.80
C GLY A 869 33.70 7.16 -22.71
N VAL A 870 33.50 7.80 -23.87
CA VAL A 870 33.27 9.25 -24.00
C VAL A 870 31.86 9.68 -23.57
N ASN A 871 30.98 8.72 -23.31
CA ASN A 871 29.67 8.88 -22.71
C ASN A 871 29.22 7.56 -22.04
N ALA A 872 28.06 7.55 -21.39
CA ALA A 872 27.52 6.35 -20.76
C ALA A 872 27.19 5.22 -21.74
N GLU A 873 26.72 5.53 -22.95
CA GLU A 873 26.38 4.52 -23.96
C GLU A 873 27.62 3.67 -24.30
N GLN A 874 28.74 4.33 -24.63
CA GLN A 874 29.99 3.64 -24.91
C GLN A 874 30.55 2.95 -23.66
N ALA A 875 30.59 3.64 -22.52
CA ALA A 875 31.20 3.09 -21.32
C ALA A 875 30.50 1.81 -20.84
N GLN A 876 29.17 1.75 -20.97
CA GLN A 876 28.36 0.63 -20.51
C GLN A 876 28.12 -0.42 -21.60
N ALA A 877 28.62 -0.20 -22.82
CA ALA A 877 28.47 -1.15 -23.90
C ALA A 877 29.11 -2.50 -23.52
N PRO A 878 28.37 -3.62 -23.64
CA PRO A 878 28.93 -4.93 -23.38
C PRO A 878 29.79 -5.38 -24.55
N LEU A 879 30.75 -6.26 -24.25
CA LEU A 879 31.35 -7.11 -25.26
C LEU A 879 30.33 -8.21 -25.62
N LEU A 880 30.04 -8.36 -26.91
CA LEU A 880 29.08 -9.34 -27.44
C LEU A 880 29.82 -10.55 -28.00
N LEU A 881 29.51 -11.76 -27.54
CA LEU A 881 30.06 -13.02 -28.08
C LEU A 881 28.91 -13.96 -28.51
N THR A 882 29.12 -14.78 -29.55
CA THR A 882 28.12 -15.76 -30.02
C THR A 882 28.71 -17.18 -30.09
N ILE A 883 28.53 -17.97 -29.05
CA ILE A 883 29.18 -19.28 -28.91
C ILE A 883 28.09 -20.37 -28.82
N GLY A 884 28.21 -21.44 -29.59
CA GLY A 884 27.24 -22.55 -29.58
C GLY A 884 25.80 -22.14 -29.90
N GLY A 885 25.60 -21.09 -30.70
CA GLY A 885 24.29 -20.52 -31.00
C GLY A 885 23.67 -19.64 -29.90
N ARG A 886 24.39 -19.40 -28.79
CA ARG A 886 23.97 -18.50 -27.70
C ARG A 886 24.72 -17.17 -27.74
N ARG A 887 24.02 -16.10 -27.34
CA ARG A 887 24.60 -14.76 -27.18
C ARG A 887 25.06 -14.57 -25.74
N TYR A 888 26.26 -14.03 -25.56
CA TYR A 888 26.82 -13.63 -24.28
C TYR A 888 27.09 -12.13 -24.29
N LYS A 889 26.72 -11.45 -23.21
CA LYS A 889 27.02 -10.03 -22.98
C LYS A 889 27.92 -9.89 -21.77
N ILE A 890 29.17 -9.44 -21.99
CA ILE A 890 30.14 -9.21 -20.91
C ILE A 890 30.22 -7.71 -20.63
N PHE A 891 29.79 -7.32 -19.45
CA PHE A 891 29.84 -5.94 -18.96
C PHE A 891 31.05 -5.77 -18.04
N SER A 892 31.60 -4.55 -17.98
CA SER A 892 32.62 -4.18 -17.00
C SER A 892 32.24 -2.86 -16.35
N ALA A 893 32.32 -2.77 -15.01
CA ALA A 893 31.96 -1.55 -14.30
C ALA A 893 32.53 -1.48 -12.88
N TYR A 894 32.68 -0.24 -12.41
CA TYR A 894 33.22 0.11 -11.10
C TYR A 894 32.09 0.36 -10.10
N TRP A 895 32.20 -0.11 -8.85
CA TRP A 895 31.20 0.21 -7.84
C TRP A 895 31.17 1.70 -7.48
N TYR A 896 29.98 2.22 -7.17
CA TYR A 896 29.83 3.63 -6.85
C TYR A 896 30.59 4.03 -5.57
N ARG A 897 31.37 5.10 -5.68
CA ARG A 897 32.05 5.79 -4.59
C ARG A 897 31.70 7.26 -4.65
N ARG A 898 31.08 7.77 -3.59
CA ARG A 898 30.67 9.19 -3.51
C ARG A 898 31.83 10.15 -3.76
N TYR A 899 33.00 9.93 -3.15
CA TYR A 899 34.14 10.83 -3.33
C TYR A 899 34.65 10.82 -4.78
N MET A 900 34.64 9.68 -5.48
CA MET A 900 35.07 9.61 -6.88
C MET A 900 34.11 10.37 -7.80
N GLU A 901 32.82 10.33 -7.50
CA GLU A 901 31.84 11.09 -8.24
C GLU A 901 31.99 12.59 -7.98
N GLN A 902 31.96 13.01 -6.72
CA GLN A 902 31.99 14.41 -6.29
C GLN A 902 33.33 15.11 -6.55
N GLU A 903 34.43 14.45 -6.24
CA GLU A 903 35.76 15.04 -6.28
C GLU A 903 36.55 14.63 -7.52
N CYS A 904 36.05 13.77 -8.42
CA CYS A 904 36.80 13.37 -9.63
C CYS A 904 35.95 13.29 -10.91
N ALA A 905 34.61 13.43 -10.83
CA ALA A 905 33.70 13.24 -11.98
C ALA A 905 33.97 11.92 -12.73
N PHE A 906 34.22 10.85 -11.97
CA PHE A 906 34.85 9.62 -12.47
C PHE A 906 33.94 8.73 -13.35
N TYR A 907 32.63 8.72 -13.07
CA TYR A 907 31.70 7.80 -13.73
C TYR A 907 31.09 8.39 -15.00
N ALA A 908 30.87 7.56 -16.00
CA ALA A 908 30.15 7.95 -17.21
C ALA A 908 28.66 8.20 -16.91
N ARG A 909 28.11 9.22 -17.57
CA ARG A 909 26.67 9.55 -17.61
C ARG A 909 26.27 9.84 -19.06
N PRO A 910 24.98 9.91 -19.41
CA PRO A 910 24.54 10.14 -20.79
C PRO A 910 25.29 11.27 -21.51
N ARG A 911 25.58 12.39 -20.82
CA ARG A 911 26.35 13.53 -21.38
C ARG A 911 27.75 13.70 -20.78
N ARG A 912 28.33 12.65 -20.18
CA ARG A 912 29.64 12.72 -19.53
C ARG A 912 30.48 11.47 -19.78
N ALA A 913 31.70 11.65 -20.27
CA ALA A 913 32.70 10.61 -20.37
C ALA A 913 33.10 10.06 -19.00
N GLY A 914 33.58 8.82 -18.96
CA GLY A 914 34.11 8.21 -17.75
C GLY A 914 33.96 6.70 -17.74
N VAL A 915 33.92 6.15 -16.53
CA VAL A 915 33.84 4.71 -16.27
C VAL A 915 32.40 4.26 -16.01
N ALA A 916 32.01 3.09 -16.52
CA ALA A 916 30.72 2.50 -16.22
C ALA A 916 30.58 2.20 -14.73
N CYS A 917 29.39 2.46 -14.18
CA CYS A 917 29.09 2.23 -12.77
C CYS A 917 28.30 0.93 -12.59
N LEU A 918 28.51 0.20 -11.49
CA LEU A 918 27.68 -0.96 -11.11
C LEU A 918 26.27 -0.56 -10.66
N SER A 919 25.94 0.73 -10.70
CA SER A 919 24.61 1.31 -10.53
C SER A 919 24.23 2.14 -11.76
N GLY A 920 23.00 2.64 -11.82
CA GLY A 920 22.51 3.41 -12.95
C GLY A 920 22.36 2.55 -14.20
N GLY A 921 22.95 3.00 -15.31
CA GLY A 921 22.67 2.43 -16.63
C GLY A 921 22.99 0.94 -16.81
N LEU A 922 24.02 0.39 -16.15
CA LEU A 922 24.29 -1.06 -16.21
C LEU A 922 23.11 -1.88 -15.67
N VAL A 923 22.57 -1.49 -14.52
CA VAL A 923 21.45 -2.18 -13.88
C VAL A 923 20.21 -2.12 -14.80
N GLU A 924 19.97 -0.98 -15.44
CA GLU A 924 18.90 -0.82 -16.41
C GLU A 924 19.09 -1.72 -17.65
N GLN A 925 20.31 -1.86 -18.15
CA GLN A 925 20.61 -2.75 -19.26
C GLN A 925 20.41 -4.22 -18.90
N LEU A 926 20.81 -4.65 -17.71
CA LEU A 926 20.56 -6.01 -17.23
C LEU A 926 19.06 -6.30 -17.14
N ARG A 927 18.28 -5.39 -16.57
CA ARG A 927 16.81 -5.51 -16.47
C ARG A 927 16.16 -5.64 -17.85
N ARG A 928 16.57 -4.80 -18.80
CA ARG A 928 16.08 -4.83 -20.19
C ARG A 928 16.45 -6.12 -20.91
N GLU A 929 17.68 -6.58 -20.74
CA GLU A 929 18.14 -7.83 -21.35
C GLU A 929 17.34 -9.02 -20.81
N LYS A 930 17.17 -9.09 -19.49
CA LYS A 930 16.44 -10.17 -18.83
C LYS A 930 14.96 -10.21 -19.22
N ALA A 931 14.36 -9.05 -19.48
CA ALA A 931 12.98 -8.91 -19.92
C ALA A 931 12.77 -9.17 -21.43
N SER A 932 13.85 -9.32 -22.21
CA SER A 932 13.74 -9.56 -23.65
C SER A 932 13.22 -10.97 -23.97
N ALA A 933 12.59 -11.14 -25.13
CA ALA A 933 12.03 -12.43 -25.57
C ALA A 933 13.11 -13.51 -25.80
N ASP A 934 14.34 -13.08 -26.11
CA ASP A 934 15.51 -13.91 -26.27
C ASP A 934 16.67 -13.31 -25.45
N PRO A 935 16.76 -13.57 -24.14
CA PRO A 935 17.80 -12.98 -23.30
C PRO A 935 19.17 -13.62 -23.58
N ALA A 936 20.19 -12.80 -23.80
CA ALA A 936 21.57 -13.23 -23.78
C ALA A 936 22.01 -13.64 -22.36
N THR A 937 23.00 -14.53 -22.27
CA THR A 937 23.66 -14.84 -20.99
C THR A 937 24.56 -13.68 -20.58
N THR A 938 24.33 -13.14 -19.39
CA THR A 938 25.01 -11.92 -18.94
C THR A 938 26.13 -12.21 -17.95
N ILE A 939 27.31 -11.66 -18.21
CA ILE A 939 28.49 -11.75 -17.36
C ILE A 939 28.89 -10.35 -16.94
N VAL A 940 29.03 -10.09 -15.64
CA VAL A 940 29.44 -8.78 -15.10
C VAL A 940 30.82 -8.89 -14.46
N LEU A 941 31.78 -8.16 -15.02
CA LEU A 941 33.11 -7.94 -14.45
C LEU A 941 33.05 -6.74 -13.50
N ALA A 942 32.95 -7.03 -12.21
CA ALA A 942 32.70 -6.03 -11.19
C ALA A 942 34.00 -5.63 -10.49
N HIS A 943 34.47 -4.41 -10.70
CA HIS A 943 35.61 -3.89 -9.93
C HIS A 943 35.09 -3.22 -8.64
N TRP A 944 35.44 -3.77 -7.48
CA TRP A 944 34.87 -3.40 -6.19
C TRP A 944 35.73 -3.84 -4.99
N GLY A 945 35.21 -3.67 -3.77
CA GLY A 945 35.86 -4.17 -2.57
C GLY A 945 36.98 -3.26 -2.06
N LEU A 946 37.62 -3.70 -0.98
CA LEU A 946 38.66 -2.94 -0.30
C LEU A 946 39.98 -3.69 -0.44
N ASP A 947 41.05 -2.96 -0.75
CA ASP A 947 42.38 -3.51 -0.97
C ASP A 947 42.79 -4.42 0.20
N TYR A 948 43.16 -5.65 -0.15
CA TYR A 948 43.64 -6.68 0.77
C TYR A 948 42.64 -7.00 1.89
N ARG A 949 41.33 -7.05 1.56
CA ARG A 949 40.28 -7.53 2.46
C ARG A 949 39.41 -8.59 1.80
N TRP A 950 38.98 -9.55 2.62
CA TRP A 950 37.93 -10.49 2.27
C TRP A 950 36.59 -9.80 1.97
N THR A 951 35.69 -10.53 1.33
CA THR A 951 34.41 -10.03 0.84
C THR A 951 33.60 -9.32 1.90
N THR A 952 33.29 -8.06 1.62
CA THR A 952 32.56 -7.17 2.52
C THR A 952 31.04 -7.32 2.38
N PRO A 953 30.24 -6.96 3.41
CA PRO A 953 28.79 -6.90 3.29
C PRO A 953 28.29 -6.01 2.14
N GLY A 954 29.01 -4.91 1.84
CA GLY A 954 28.72 -4.02 0.72
C GLY A 954 28.86 -4.71 -0.65
N GLN A 955 29.89 -5.54 -0.83
CA GLN A 955 30.04 -6.35 -2.04
C GLN A 955 28.90 -7.37 -2.19
N ARG A 956 28.53 -8.07 -1.11
CA ARG A 956 27.41 -9.03 -1.14
C ARG A 956 26.09 -8.32 -1.49
N ALA A 957 25.84 -7.15 -0.92
CA ALA A 957 24.64 -6.35 -1.22
C ALA A 957 24.62 -5.84 -2.67
N GLN A 958 25.77 -5.45 -3.23
CA GLN A 958 25.87 -5.06 -4.64
C GLN A 958 25.67 -6.26 -5.59
N ALA A 959 26.27 -7.40 -5.27
CA ALA A 959 26.10 -8.64 -6.04
C ALA A 959 24.63 -9.10 -6.06
N GLN A 960 23.95 -9.02 -4.92
CA GLN A 960 22.51 -9.30 -4.83
C GLN A 960 21.69 -8.37 -5.74
N ARG A 961 21.99 -7.07 -5.77
CA ARG A 961 21.32 -6.11 -6.67
C ARG A 961 21.53 -6.42 -8.15
N LEU A 962 22.76 -6.77 -8.55
CA LEU A 962 23.07 -7.15 -9.93
C LEU A 962 22.40 -8.47 -10.33
N SER A 963 22.35 -9.44 -9.41
CA SER A 963 21.62 -10.70 -9.61
C SER A 963 20.13 -10.46 -9.77
N GLU A 964 19.51 -9.64 -8.92
CA GLU A 964 18.09 -9.25 -9.03
C GLU A 964 17.79 -8.48 -10.33
N ALA A 965 18.77 -7.73 -10.85
CA ALA A 965 18.66 -7.03 -12.12
C ALA A 965 18.77 -7.95 -13.34
N GLY A 966 19.29 -9.17 -13.19
CA GLY A 966 19.33 -10.17 -14.26
C GLY A 966 20.71 -10.72 -14.60
N ALA A 967 21.77 -10.40 -13.84
CA ALA A 967 23.10 -10.99 -14.04
C ALA A 967 23.08 -12.52 -13.87
N ASP A 968 23.71 -13.28 -14.78
CA ASP A 968 23.85 -14.74 -14.66
C ASP A 968 25.19 -15.15 -14.01
N LEU A 969 26.25 -14.39 -14.25
CA LEU A 969 27.57 -14.60 -13.65
C LEU A 969 28.21 -13.26 -13.29
N ILE A 970 28.73 -13.13 -12.07
CA ILE A 970 29.48 -11.96 -11.62
C ILE A 970 30.89 -12.39 -11.23
N ILE A 971 31.90 -11.74 -11.79
CA ILE A 971 33.31 -11.97 -11.50
C ILE A 971 33.91 -10.67 -10.99
N GLY A 972 34.27 -10.66 -9.72
CA GLY A 972 34.79 -9.50 -9.02
C GLY A 972 36.31 -9.34 -9.15
N SER A 973 36.79 -8.11 -9.04
CA SER A 973 38.21 -7.72 -8.99
C SER A 973 38.39 -6.46 -8.12
N GLY A 974 39.62 -6.02 -7.84
CA GLY A 974 39.92 -4.81 -7.06
C GLY A 974 40.45 -4.97 -5.63
N PRO A 975 40.13 -6.03 -4.86
CA PRO A 975 40.80 -6.27 -3.57
C PRO A 975 42.28 -6.67 -3.69
N HIS A 976 42.82 -6.86 -4.90
CA HIS A 976 44.18 -7.37 -5.19
C HIS A 976 44.51 -8.77 -4.64
N MET A 977 43.51 -9.52 -4.15
CA MET A 977 43.65 -10.90 -3.66
C MET A 977 42.45 -11.76 -4.07
N ALA A 978 42.63 -13.07 -4.15
CA ALA A 978 41.56 -14.04 -4.38
C ALA A 978 40.46 -13.96 -3.30
N GLY A 979 39.19 -14.05 -3.72
CA GLY A 979 38.01 -13.99 -2.86
C GLY A 979 37.18 -15.28 -2.91
N ASP A 980 36.18 -15.37 -2.02
CA ASP A 980 35.21 -16.46 -1.99
C ASP A 980 34.21 -16.40 -3.17
N ALA A 981 33.37 -17.42 -3.28
CA ALA A 981 32.31 -17.50 -4.27
C ALA A 981 30.98 -17.94 -3.63
N ALA A 982 29.86 -17.48 -4.18
CA ALA A 982 28.52 -17.82 -3.71
C ALA A 982 27.51 -17.93 -4.85
N GLN A 983 26.45 -18.71 -4.63
CA GLN A 983 25.30 -18.81 -5.52
C GLN A 983 24.16 -17.93 -4.98
N LEU A 984 23.75 -16.90 -5.74
CA LEU A 984 22.65 -16.00 -5.41
C LEU A 984 21.47 -16.30 -6.34
N GLY A 985 20.55 -17.15 -5.89
CA GLY A 985 19.48 -17.67 -6.76
C GLY A 985 20.08 -18.37 -7.98
N GLN A 986 19.86 -17.81 -9.17
CA GLN A 986 20.44 -18.34 -10.41
C GLN A 986 21.80 -17.72 -10.79
N CYS A 987 22.24 -16.66 -10.12
CA CYS A 987 23.50 -15.99 -10.41
C CYS A 987 24.66 -16.63 -9.63
N LEU A 988 25.71 -17.03 -10.33
CA LEU A 988 26.98 -17.39 -9.69
C LEU A 988 27.82 -16.13 -9.47
N VAL A 989 28.46 -16.00 -8.30
CA VAL A 989 29.33 -14.86 -7.97
C VAL A 989 30.69 -15.36 -7.51
N VAL A 990 31.75 -14.91 -8.16
CA VAL A 990 33.14 -14.99 -7.65
C VAL A 990 33.51 -13.59 -7.19
N TYR A 991 33.69 -13.38 -5.89
CA TYR A 991 33.78 -12.01 -5.33
C TYR A 991 35.09 -11.30 -5.63
N SER A 992 36.18 -12.03 -5.85
CA SER A 992 37.44 -11.44 -6.29
C SER A 992 38.32 -12.48 -6.98
N ILE A 993 38.89 -12.11 -8.12
CA ILE A 993 39.94 -12.88 -8.81
C ILE A 993 41.35 -12.33 -8.56
N GLY A 994 41.48 -11.23 -7.81
CA GLY A 994 42.77 -10.65 -7.41
C GLY A 994 43.65 -10.20 -8.58
N ASN A 995 44.95 -10.12 -8.33
CA ASN A 995 45.93 -9.69 -9.32
C ASN A 995 46.21 -10.79 -10.36
N ALA A 996 46.41 -10.41 -11.62
CA ALA A 996 47.09 -11.22 -12.61
C ALA A 996 48.55 -10.74 -12.75
N VAL A 997 48.78 -9.78 -13.65
CA VAL A 997 50.08 -9.10 -13.81
C VAL A 997 49.95 -7.70 -13.25
N PHE A 998 50.26 -7.48 -11.98
CA PHE A 998 50.10 -6.15 -11.37
C PHE A 998 51.37 -5.73 -10.63
N ASN A 999 52.22 -4.92 -11.27
CA ASN A 999 53.62 -4.72 -10.85
C ASN A 999 53.84 -3.72 -9.69
N SER A 1000 52.96 -3.74 -8.70
CA SER A 1000 53.18 -3.12 -7.39
C SER A 1000 54.09 -4.01 -6.52
N ASN A 1001 54.47 -3.54 -5.33
CA ASN A 1001 55.21 -4.40 -4.39
C ASN A 1001 54.30 -5.42 -3.67
N GLY A 1002 52.98 -5.23 -3.71
CA GLY A 1002 52.03 -5.94 -2.85
C GLY A 1002 52.08 -5.51 -1.38
N GLU A 1003 50.95 -5.64 -0.66
CA GLU A 1003 50.85 -5.41 0.80
C GLU A 1003 50.46 -6.69 1.57
N TYR A 1004 50.56 -7.85 0.93
CA TYR A 1004 50.10 -9.13 1.46
C TYR A 1004 50.69 -9.46 2.84
N GLN A 1005 52.02 -9.44 2.96
CA GLN A 1005 52.73 -9.76 4.20
C GLN A 1005 52.42 -8.76 5.32
N THR A 1006 52.42 -7.46 5.00
CA THR A 1006 52.15 -6.39 5.96
C THR A 1006 50.73 -6.41 6.49
N ARG A 1007 49.78 -6.95 5.71
CA ARG A 1007 48.37 -7.05 6.09
C ARG A 1007 47.96 -8.45 6.56
N GLY A 1008 48.89 -9.42 6.55
CA GLY A 1008 48.61 -10.79 6.95
C GLY A 1008 47.55 -11.47 6.08
N VAL A 1009 47.52 -11.18 4.78
CA VAL A 1009 46.56 -11.77 3.84
C VAL A 1009 47.28 -12.55 2.74
N PRO A 1010 46.58 -13.48 2.06
CA PRO A 1010 47.22 -14.30 1.04
C PRO A 1010 47.56 -13.56 -0.24
N ALA A 1011 48.65 -13.99 -0.86
CA ALA A 1011 49.15 -13.46 -2.12
C ALA A 1011 48.76 -14.34 -3.30
N TRP A 1012 47.46 -14.60 -3.44
CA TRP A 1012 46.92 -15.40 -4.55
C TRP A 1012 46.00 -14.56 -5.43
N GLY A 1013 46.02 -14.86 -6.72
CA GLY A 1013 45.03 -14.42 -7.71
C GLY A 1013 44.49 -15.63 -8.49
N PHE A 1014 43.48 -15.40 -9.33
CA PHE A 1014 42.91 -16.40 -10.22
C PHE A 1014 42.99 -15.95 -11.67
N ILE A 1015 43.42 -16.85 -12.53
CA ILE A 1015 43.07 -16.82 -13.95
C ILE A 1015 41.79 -17.62 -14.10
N VAL A 1016 40.73 -17.02 -14.65
CA VAL A 1016 39.43 -17.70 -14.84
C VAL A 1016 39.34 -18.23 -16.26
N ARG A 1017 38.94 -19.49 -16.43
CA ARG A 1017 38.54 -20.06 -17.72
C ARG A 1017 37.07 -20.42 -17.72
N LEU A 1018 36.33 -19.90 -18.68
CA LEU A 1018 34.94 -20.24 -18.95
C LEU A 1018 34.89 -21.09 -20.21
N ARG A 1019 34.42 -22.34 -20.09
CA ARG A 1019 34.09 -23.17 -21.25
C ARG A 1019 32.61 -23.00 -21.56
N LEU A 1020 32.33 -22.42 -22.72
CA LEU A 1020 30.99 -21.95 -23.11
C LEU A 1020 30.56 -22.62 -24.41
N GLY A 1021 29.24 -22.80 -24.59
CA GLY A 1021 28.65 -23.35 -25.82
C GLY A 1021 28.70 -24.88 -25.95
N GLY A 1022 29.50 -25.58 -25.17
CA GLY A 1022 29.52 -27.05 -25.13
C GLY A 1022 28.35 -27.68 -24.36
N CYS A 1023 28.29 -29.02 -24.33
CA CYS A 1023 27.30 -29.78 -23.55
C CYS A 1023 27.56 -29.80 -22.04
N ALA A 1024 28.78 -29.43 -21.62
CA ALA A 1024 29.21 -29.37 -20.23
C ALA A 1024 29.88 -28.01 -19.95
N PRO A 1025 29.12 -26.89 -19.96
CA PRO A 1025 29.69 -25.59 -19.67
C PRO A 1025 30.24 -25.56 -18.24
N GLN A 1026 31.37 -24.90 -18.05
CA GLN A 1026 32.06 -24.89 -16.76
C GLN A 1026 32.90 -23.63 -16.55
N ILE A 1027 33.07 -23.28 -15.28
CA ILE A 1027 34.02 -22.25 -14.81
C ILE A 1027 35.18 -22.94 -14.09
N GLN A 1028 36.40 -22.52 -14.42
CA GLN A 1028 37.64 -22.99 -13.79
C GLN A 1028 38.40 -21.79 -13.22
N LEU A 1029 38.81 -21.87 -11.97
CA LEU A 1029 39.69 -20.90 -11.31
C LEU A 1029 41.08 -21.51 -11.19
N LEU A 1030 42.04 -20.94 -11.92
CA LEU A 1030 43.44 -21.36 -11.93
C LEU A 1030 44.23 -20.43 -11.00
N PRO A 1031 44.56 -20.86 -9.77
CA PRO A 1031 45.29 -20.04 -8.82
C PRO A 1031 46.73 -19.75 -9.26
N ILE A 1032 47.13 -18.50 -9.08
CA ILE A 1032 48.49 -18.00 -9.29
C ILE A 1032 48.99 -17.32 -8.02
N PHE A 1033 50.29 -17.44 -7.76
CA PHE A 1033 50.99 -16.76 -6.68
C PHE A 1033 51.49 -15.39 -7.15
N THR A 1034 51.10 -14.33 -6.44
CA THR A 1034 51.22 -12.93 -6.87
C THR A 1034 52.02 -12.04 -5.92
N ASP A 1035 52.77 -12.61 -4.95
CA ASP A 1035 53.70 -11.84 -4.13
C ASP A 1035 54.91 -11.39 -4.96
N ASN A 1036 54.81 -10.19 -5.52
CA ASN A 1036 55.80 -9.65 -6.45
C ASN A 1036 57.21 -9.51 -5.88
N LYS A 1037 57.37 -9.35 -4.55
CA LYS A 1037 58.71 -9.31 -3.94
C LYS A 1037 59.36 -10.69 -3.94
N ARG A 1038 58.56 -11.76 -3.88
CA ARG A 1038 59.04 -13.14 -3.89
C ARG A 1038 59.19 -13.69 -5.30
N THR A 1039 58.35 -13.25 -6.24
CA THR A 1039 58.38 -13.69 -7.63
C THR A 1039 59.21 -12.81 -8.54
N PHE A 1040 59.77 -11.72 -8.02
CA PHE A 1040 60.42 -10.68 -8.82
C PHE A 1040 59.49 -10.19 -9.95
N TRP A 1041 58.24 -9.84 -9.58
CA TRP A 1041 57.18 -9.36 -10.48
C TRP A 1041 56.86 -10.30 -11.66
N GLN A 1042 57.02 -11.61 -11.46
CA GLN A 1042 56.64 -12.67 -12.41
C GLN A 1042 55.64 -13.63 -11.73
N PRO A 1043 54.33 -13.31 -11.71
CA PRO A 1043 53.33 -14.23 -11.18
C PRO A 1043 53.47 -15.62 -11.81
N ARG A 1044 53.17 -16.66 -11.03
CA ARG A 1044 53.34 -18.06 -11.45
C ARG A 1044 52.20 -18.94 -10.91
N PRO A 1045 51.94 -20.12 -11.50
CA PRO A 1045 51.06 -21.11 -10.88
C PRO A 1045 51.47 -21.39 -9.42
N VAL A 1046 50.48 -21.63 -8.56
CA VAL A 1046 50.72 -22.06 -7.17
C VAL A 1046 51.32 -23.47 -7.10
N SER A 1047 52.12 -23.74 -6.08
CA SER A 1047 52.53 -25.11 -5.73
C SER A 1047 51.37 -25.90 -5.11
N GLU A 1048 51.53 -27.22 -4.94
CA GLU A 1048 50.51 -28.04 -4.27
C GLU A 1048 50.27 -27.61 -2.81
N GLU A 1049 51.33 -27.22 -2.09
CA GLU A 1049 51.24 -26.72 -0.72
C GLU A 1049 50.49 -25.38 -0.66
N GLU A 1050 50.85 -24.44 -1.54
CA GLU A 1050 50.18 -23.14 -1.66
C GLU A 1050 48.70 -23.33 -2.06
N PHE A 1051 48.38 -24.32 -2.90
CA PHE A 1051 47.01 -24.65 -3.26
C PHE A 1051 46.21 -25.20 -2.08
N ALA A 1052 46.77 -26.13 -1.29
CA ALA A 1052 46.11 -26.66 -0.10
C ALA A 1052 45.81 -25.57 0.94
N GLU A 1053 46.72 -24.61 1.10
CA GLU A 1053 46.53 -23.45 1.96
C GLU A 1053 45.37 -22.57 1.45
N LEU A 1054 45.35 -22.25 0.15
CA LEU A 1054 44.27 -21.49 -0.49
C LEU A 1054 42.90 -22.15 -0.27
N LEU A 1055 42.78 -23.46 -0.48
CA LEU A 1055 41.53 -24.19 -0.26
C LEU A 1055 41.04 -24.06 1.18
N THR A 1056 41.96 -24.16 2.15
CA THR A 1056 41.65 -24.02 3.57
C THR A 1056 41.09 -22.63 3.88
N GLN A 1057 41.71 -21.59 3.33
CA GLN A 1057 41.29 -20.21 3.56
C GLN A 1057 39.94 -19.89 2.90
N LEU A 1058 39.70 -20.36 1.67
CA LEU A 1058 38.42 -20.19 0.99
C LEU A 1058 37.27 -20.94 1.70
N ALA A 1059 37.53 -22.15 2.19
CA ALA A 1059 36.57 -22.90 3.00
C ALA A 1059 36.22 -22.14 4.30
N ALA A 1060 37.20 -21.50 4.93
CA ALA A 1060 36.98 -20.67 6.11
C ALA A 1060 36.12 -19.41 5.84
N GLN A 1061 36.10 -18.92 4.59
CA GLN A 1061 35.19 -17.87 4.14
C GLN A 1061 33.79 -18.39 3.76
N GLY A 1062 33.55 -19.70 3.84
CA GLY A 1062 32.26 -20.34 3.56
C GLY A 1062 32.11 -20.87 2.13
N MET A 1063 33.18 -20.94 1.34
CA MET A 1063 33.13 -21.53 0.01
C MET A 1063 33.00 -23.06 0.10
N SER A 1064 31.98 -23.64 -0.54
CA SER A 1064 31.81 -25.11 -0.60
C SER A 1064 32.84 -25.72 -1.55
N ILE A 1065 33.80 -26.45 -0.99
CA ILE A 1065 34.89 -27.09 -1.72
C ILE A 1065 34.81 -28.61 -1.53
N VAL A 1066 34.83 -29.34 -2.64
CA VAL A 1066 34.85 -30.80 -2.70
C VAL A 1066 36.27 -31.23 -3.07
N LYS A 1067 36.91 -32.03 -2.22
CA LYS A 1067 38.28 -32.49 -2.48
C LYS A 1067 38.30 -33.56 -3.57
N GLU A 1068 39.48 -33.78 -4.13
CA GLU A 1068 39.73 -34.81 -5.13
C GLU A 1068 39.33 -36.20 -4.58
N GLY A 1069 38.44 -36.91 -5.29
CA GLY A 1069 37.89 -38.21 -4.88
C GLY A 1069 36.62 -38.17 -4.03
N GLU A 1070 36.20 -36.99 -3.54
CA GLU A 1070 34.95 -36.83 -2.78
C GLU A 1070 33.75 -36.58 -3.72
N THR A 1071 32.54 -36.92 -3.26
CA THR A 1071 31.28 -36.65 -3.96
C THR A 1071 30.44 -35.66 -3.17
N GLY A 1072 29.90 -34.64 -3.85
CA GLY A 1072 29.09 -33.61 -3.21
C GLY A 1072 28.89 -32.39 -4.11
N PRO A 1073 27.96 -31.49 -3.73
CA PRO A 1073 27.73 -30.24 -4.44
C PRO A 1073 28.76 -29.16 -4.00
N GLY A 1074 29.49 -28.59 -4.95
CA GLY A 1074 30.45 -27.52 -4.67
C GLY A 1074 31.55 -27.41 -5.71
N TRP A 1075 32.51 -26.52 -5.45
CA TRP A 1075 33.70 -26.34 -6.27
C TRP A 1075 34.64 -27.53 -6.10
N ARG A 1076 34.97 -28.21 -7.20
CA ARG A 1076 35.86 -29.37 -7.18
C ARG A 1076 37.30 -28.92 -7.27
N ALA A 1077 38.10 -29.25 -6.27
CA ALA A 1077 39.54 -29.12 -6.35
C ALA A 1077 40.08 -30.29 -7.19
N VAL A 1078 40.72 -29.99 -8.33
CA VAL A 1078 41.22 -30.99 -9.27
C VAL A 1078 42.63 -30.66 -9.71
N ARG A 1079 43.38 -31.71 -10.09
CA ARG A 1079 44.69 -31.59 -10.73
C ARG A 1079 44.65 -32.16 -12.13
N VAL A 1080 44.94 -31.33 -13.12
CA VAL A 1080 44.99 -31.74 -14.54
C VAL A 1080 46.34 -31.32 -15.10
N ASN A 1081 47.14 -32.27 -15.61
CA ASN A 1081 48.48 -32.00 -16.16
C ASN A 1081 49.38 -31.19 -15.21
N GLN A 1082 49.42 -31.55 -13.93
CA GLN A 1082 50.15 -30.84 -12.85
C GLN A 1082 49.68 -29.40 -12.56
N GLN A 1083 48.53 -28.97 -13.12
CA GLN A 1083 47.92 -27.68 -12.79
C GLN A 1083 46.84 -27.85 -11.73
N CYS A 1084 46.97 -27.13 -10.62
CA CYS A 1084 45.95 -27.03 -9.59
C CYS A 1084 44.83 -26.08 -10.06
N MET A 1085 43.57 -26.47 -9.90
CA MET A 1085 42.43 -25.60 -10.19
C MET A 1085 41.18 -25.96 -9.37
N LEU A 1086 40.28 -25.00 -9.23
CA LEU A 1086 38.91 -25.19 -8.76
C LEU A 1086 37.97 -25.19 -9.96
N SER A 1087 37.11 -26.20 -10.10
CA SER A 1087 36.17 -26.34 -11.21
C SER A 1087 34.73 -26.44 -10.72
N LEU A 1088 33.81 -25.75 -11.39
CA LEU A 1088 32.37 -25.83 -11.12
C LEU A 1088 31.62 -25.91 -12.45
N ALA A 1089 30.66 -26.84 -12.53
CA ALA A 1089 29.76 -26.92 -13.67
C ALA A 1089 28.82 -25.70 -13.69
N LEU A 1090 28.61 -25.13 -14.87
CA LEU A 1090 27.68 -24.04 -15.08
C LEU A 1090 26.33 -24.59 -15.56
N ASP A 1091 25.28 -23.78 -15.37
CA ASP A 1091 23.93 -24.06 -15.84
C ASP A 1091 23.87 -24.13 -17.38
N SER A 1092 22.86 -24.82 -17.94
CA SER A 1092 22.69 -25.01 -19.38
C SER A 1092 22.56 -23.71 -20.18
N ARG A 1093 22.20 -22.59 -19.53
CA ARG A 1093 22.24 -21.26 -20.15
C ARG A 1093 23.62 -20.87 -20.66
N PHE A 1094 24.70 -21.43 -20.11
CA PHE A 1094 26.07 -21.22 -20.56
C PHE A 1094 26.53 -22.25 -21.63
N GLY A 1095 25.72 -23.26 -21.95
CA GLY A 1095 26.04 -24.34 -22.91
C GLY A 1095 25.50 -24.09 -24.33
N ALA A 1096 25.43 -25.12 -25.17
CA ALA A 1096 24.83 -25.01 -26.52
C ALA A 1096 23.35 -24.62 -26.46
N ARG A 1097 22.83 -24.01 -27.54
CA ARG A 1097 21.40 -23.71 -27.67
C ARG A 1097 20.58 -24.88 -28.20
#